data_AF-A0A380ZBV6-F1
#
_entry.id   AF-A0A380ZBV6-F1
#
_cell.length_a   1.000
_cell.length_b   1.000
_cell.length_c   1.000
_cell.angle_alpha   90.00
_cell.angle_beta   90.00
_cell.angle_gamma   90.00
#
_symmetry.space_group_name_H-M   'P 1'
#
loop_
_entity.id
_entity.type
_entity.pdbx_description
1 polymer ?
#
loop_
_entity_poly.entity_id
_entity_poly.type
_entity_poly.pdbx_seq_one_letter_code
_entity_poly.pdbx_strand_id
1 'polypeptide(L)'
;MMKGKEAEAMNADSNDIEILSIRSVQLAAAFDHKNDAIHAAAELLVQVGAVEKCYLTSMLKREAITNTWFGNGIAIPHGMVENRDLIIRDAVAVVQIPAGVEWRDGNKARLVIAIAARPDRYIEICKKLTCLLFDKERLEALSTTADKQQIVTTLFGQNVKTERSFKGDLSVRQEWTLDYPSGLHARPASLWVDFAKKAQNSIRVRHGQYTVEMKNLVGLLQLGAKNGDVLIFSTDAVGGVQLLKDAISVAKEVSISEKFVMKEMEAQTKIFHSWHPRLGQKSISGIGASPGLGLGRVFVLRQNAISIIDQPIDFAVGVACLENALTKTKHKMALVIDDITERMGADAAAIFSAQMVLLEDENLIAQACRFIAEGHGVAWSWDSAVRQFTNMLSKIDNPLLAARAVNLVDVGRRVLSEINPSYSSFFLDDIPRGVILVTDDLSPSDAAQLDCTKVQGLVTAWGGPLSHTAILARTLGIPMVVAAGTDILAVDGNIQAIIDGDNGFIYFDPSSEDIEDAQRQISIVAQKRSNEIYVSRLPVQTTDGQKIRIMANVNYASQIPIALDLGAEGVGLMRTEFLFLDSPRVPDENAQFDIYRAMIADVGDKPLIIRALDIGGDKQVTHLHLSKENNPFLGVRGTRLLLRRRDLLVPQLRALYRAAKEGGDLWLLFPMIMSVSEIFSMKKIAEEIRNDIGAPKLKFGIMIEVPAAAIMADVLSAYVDFFSIGTNDLTQYTMAVDRKNPYLVSEADNLDPAVLRMISQTIKGAAKHECWVSVCGGMAGDPFAAMILTGLGINELSVIPCDISSVKACLQSHSFEDMKILAEKALQCETARAVRALSGDIK
;
A
#
# COMPACT_ATOMS: atom_id res chain seq x y z
N MET A 1 -70.11 24.85 -7.40
CA MET A 1 -68.93 24.74 -6.53
C MET A 1 -67.74 24.27 -7.36
N MET A 2 -67.21 25.17 -8.19
CA MET A 2 -65.91 25.06 -8.86
C MET A 2 -65.21 26.37 -8.54
N LYS A 3 -64.29 26.35 -7.57
CA LYS A 3 -63.33 27.40 -7.17
C LYS A 3 -62.73 26.92 -5.86
N GLY A 4 -61.52 26.36 -5.92
CA GLY A 4 -60.85 25.89 -4.69
C GLY A 4 -59.69 24.91 -4.87
N LYS A 5 -59.32 24.52 -6.10
CA LYS A 5 -58.15 23.65 -6.34
C LYS A 5 -57.13 24.17 -7.37
N GLU A 6 -57.24 25.43 -7.78
CA GLU A 6 -56.27 26.07 -8.70
C GLU A 6 -55.41 27.16 -8.05
N ALA A 7 -55.48 27.34 -6.72
CA ALA A 7 -54.77 28.43 -6.02
C ALA A 7 -53.53 28.00 -5.20
N GLU A 8 -53.18 26.71 -5.14
CA GLU A 8 -52.02 26.22 -4.37
C GLU A 8 -50.86 25.66 -5.22
N ALA A 9 -50.95 25.74 -6.55
CA ALA A 9 -49.90 25.31 -7.47
C ALA A 9 -49.11 26.47 -8.12
N MET A 10 -49.29 27.71 -7.67
CA MET A 10 -48.71 28.90 -8.32
C MET A 10 -47.87 29.81 -7.40
N ASN A 11 -47.32 29.30 -6.28
CA ASN A 11 -46.52 30.12 -5.35
C ASN A 11 -45.19 29.50 -4.88
N ALA A 12 -44.61 28.56 -5.63
CA ALA A 12 -43.30 27.97 -5.29
C ALA A 12 -42.17 28.21 -6.32
N ASP A 13 -42.41 29.00 -7.39
CA ASP A 13 -41.51 29.09 -8.54
C ASP A 13 -41.01 30.51 -8.87
N SER A 14 -40.83 31.41 -7.89
CA SER A 14 -40.45 32.81 -8.20
C SER A 14 -39.34 33.47 -7.35
N ASN A 15 -38.46 32.73 -6.67
CA ASN A 15 -37.35 33.35 -5.91
C ASN A 15 -35.92 33.00 -6.34
N ASP A 16 -35.72 32.31 -7.47
CA ASP A 16 -34.39 32.20 -8.10
C ASP A 16 -34.07 33.48 -8.88
N ILE A 17 -33.68 34.53 -8.16
CA ILE A 17 -33.04 35.70 -8.77
C ILE A 17 -31.68 35.26 -9.32
N GLU A 18 -31.46 35.43 -10.62
CA GLU A 18 -30.19 35.13 -11.32
C GLU A 18 -28.98 35.62 -10.50
N ILE A 19 -28.18 34.68 -9.98
CA ILE A 19 -27.00 34.95 -9.15
C ILE A 19 -25.94 35.78 -9.90
N LEU A 20 -25.83 35.56 -11.22
CA LEU A 20 -25.04 36.39 -12.13
C LEU A 20 -25.99 36.94 -13.18
N SER A 21 -25.94 38.24 -13.43
CA SER A 21 -26.73 38.90 -14.47
C SER A 21 -25.83 39.78 -15.34
N ILE A 22 -26.30 40.17 -16.53
CA ILE A 22 -25.58 41.11 -17.41
C ILE A 22 -25.22 42.41 -16.68
N ARG A 23 -26.03 42.83 -15.70
CA ARG A 23 -25.84 44.05 -14.92
C ARG A 23 -24.65 43.95 -13.95
N SER A 24 -24.26 42.74 -13.55
CA SER A 24 -23.07 42.50 -12.71
C SER A 24 -21.83 42.09 -13.51
N VAL A 25 -21.82 42.32 -14.83
CA VAL A 25 -20.66 42.07 -15.71
C VAL A 25 -20.11 43.37 -16.28
N GLN A 26 -18.81 43.59 -16.15
CA GLN A 26 -18.06 44.66 -16.81
C GLN A 26 -17.02 44.07 -17.77
N LEU A 27 -17.06 44.51 -19.03
CA LEU A 27 -16.14 44.07 -20.07
C LEU A 27 -15.03 45.09 -20.29
N ALA A 28 -13.91 44.64 -20.85
CA ALA A 28 -12.82 45.48 -21.34
C ALA A 28 -12.35 46.55 -20.32
N ALA A 29 -12.30 46.19 -19.04
CA ALA A 29 -11.78 47.06 -18.00
C ALA A 29 -10.25 47.07 -18.00
N ALA A 30 -9.66 48.15 -17.50
CA ALA A 30 -8.22 48.29 -17.33
C ALA A 30 -7.94 48.89 -15.95
N PHE A 31 -7.01 48.29 -15.23
CA PHE A 31 -6.62 48.71 -13.89
C PHE A 31 -5.11 48.58 -13.74
N ASP A 32 -4.50 49.53 -13.04
CA ASP A 32 -3.07 49.51 -12.75
C ASP A 32 -2.76 48.64 -11.53
N HIS A 33 -3.68 48.53 -10.57
CA HIS A 33 -3.50 47.76 -9.35
C HIS A 33 -4.68 46.82 -9.05
N LYS A 34 -4.41 45.66 -8.46
CA LYS A 34 -5.45 44.66 -8.13
C LYS A 34 -6.54 45.18 -7.20
N ASN A 35 -6.21 46.11 -6.30
CA ASN A 35 -7.18 46.72 -5.40
C ASN A 35 -8.26 47.50 -6.16
N ASP A 36 -7.92 48.11 -7.29
CA ASP A 36 -8.87 48.85 -8.13
C ASP A 36 -9.81 47.88 -8.86
N ALA A 37 -9.29 46.73 -9.28
CA ALA A 37 -10.10 45.65 -9.84
C ALA A 37 -11.04 45.01 -8.81
N ILE A 38 -10.59 44.84 -7.56
CA ILE A 38 -11.44 44.41 -6.43
C ILE A 38 -12.52 45.46 -6.14
N HIS A 39 -12.16 46.74 -6.19
CA HIS A 39 -13.09 47.85 -6.00
C HIS A 39 -14.21 47.83 -7.04
N ALA A 40 -13.86 47.77 -8.33
CA ALA A 40 -14.83 47.70 -9.42
C ALA A 40 -15.75 46.46 -9.30
N ALA A 41 -15.21 45.31 -8.92
CA ALA A 41 -16.00 44.10 -8.75
C ALA A 41 -16.96 44.19 -7.53
N ALA A 42 -16.54 44.83 -6.44
CA ALA A 42 -17.39 45.10 -5.28
C ALA A 42 -18.49 46.12 -5.58
N GLU A 43 -18.19 47.17 -6.36
CA GLU A 43 -19.19 48.16 -6.79
C GLU A 43 -20.30 47.51 -7.63
N LEU A 44 -19.96 46.57 -8.51
CA LEU A 44 -20.96 45.79 -9.25
C LEU A 44 -21.88 44.99 -8.32
N LEU A 45 -21.35 44.40 -7.25
CA LEU A 45 -22.15 43.70 -6.23
C LEU A 45 -23.08 44.66 -5.46
N VAL A 46 -22.61 45.86 -5.14
CA VAL A 46 -23.42 46.92 -4.50
C VAL A 46 -24.51 47.43 -5.45
N GLN A 47 -24.19 47.65 -6.72
CA GLN A 47 -25.13 48.15 -7.75
C GLN A 47 -26.29 47.19 -7.98
N VAL A 48 -26.06 45.88 -7.90
CA VAL A 48 -27.13 44.89 -7.98
C VAL A 48 -27.85 44.66 -6.65
N GLY A 49 -27.51 45.40 -5.59
CA GLY A 49 -28.12 45.30 -4.27
C GLY A 49 -27.82 43.97 -3.57
N ALA A 50 -26.66 43.34 -3.85
CA ALA A 50 -26.30 42.05 -3.25
C ALA A 50 -25.60 42.20 -1.90
N VAL A 51 -24.91 43.32 -1.68
CA VAL A 51 -24.11 43.57 -0.47
C VAL A 51 -24.22 45.01 -0.01
N GLU A 52 -24.00 45.24 1.28
CA GLU A 52 -23.85 46.58 1.83
C GLU A 52 -22.55 47.27 1.35
N LYS A 53 -22.55 48.61 1.32
CA LYS A 53 -21.41 49.41 0.81
C LYS A 53 -20.09 49.13 1.55
N CYS A 54 -20.17 48.76 2.82
CA CYS A 54 -19.00 48.41 3.64
C CYS A 54 -18.39 47.03 3.30
N TYR A 55 -19.06 46.20 2.49
CA TYR A 55 -18.56 44.88 2.09
C TYR A 55 -17.25 44.93 1.29
N LEU A 56 -17.02 46.02 0.54
CA LEU A 56 -15.74 46.30 -0.12
C LEU A 56 -14.55 46.24 0.86
N THR A 57 -14.70 46.82 2.05
CA THR A 57 -13.63 46.82 3.06
C THR A 57 -13.34 45.40 3.54
N SER A 58 -14.37 44.56 3.59
CA SER A 58 -14.25 43.13 3.90
C SER A 58 -13.47 42.36 2.82
N MET A 59 -13.72 42.64 1.53
CA MET A 59 -13.01 42.00 0.41
C MET A 59 -11.53 42.40 0.36
N LEU A 60 -11.23 43.68 0.59
CA LEU A 60 -9.84 44.15 0.65
C LEU A 60 -9.09 43.58 1.87
N LYS A 61 -9.74 43.49 3.03
CA LYS A 61 -9.17 42.86 4.23
C LYS A 61 -8.89 41.37 4.00
N ARG A 62 -9.81 40.66 3.31
CA ARG A 62 -9.62 39.26 2.92
C ARG A 62 -8.40 39.07 2.02
N GLU A 63 -8.28 39.88 0.97
CA GLU A 63 -7.14 39.83 0.04
C GLU A 63 -5.80 40.11 0.74
N ALA A 64 -5.78 41.00 1.74
CA ALA A 64 -4.57 41.31 2.51
C ALA A 64 -4.11 40.14 3.40
N ILE A 65 -5.04 39.32 3.91
CA ILE A 65 -4.74 38.16 4.78
C ILE A 65 -4.45 36.91 3.94
N THR A 66 -5.23 36.70 2.87
CA THR A 66 -5.11 35.53 2.01
C THR A 66 -5.43 35.94 0.59
N ASN A 67 -4.43 35.83 -0.29
CA ASN A 67 -4.55 36.19 -1.69
C ASN A 67 -5.68 35.38 -2.37
N THR A 68 -6.51 36.06 -3.15
CA THR A 68 -7.71 35.51 -3.81
C THR A 68 -7.44 35.01 -5.23
N TRP A 69 -6.17 34.83 -5.59
CA TRP A 69 -5.76 34.19 -6.84
C TRP A 69 -6.28 32.76 -6.92
N PHE A 70 -6.98 32.46 -8.03
CA PHE A 70 -7.62 31.17 -8.24
C PHE A 70 -6.91 30.30 -9.28
N GLY A 71 -6.15 30.91 -10.20
CA GLY A 71 -5.34 30.21 -11.21
C GLY A 71 -5.76 30.53 -12.65
N ASN A 72 -4.89 30.22 -13.61
CA ASN A 72 -5.12 30.37 -15.07
C ASN A 72 -5.78 31.71 -15.49
N GLY A 73 -5.32 32.82 -14.89
CA GLY A 73 -5.83 34.16 -15.22
C GLY A 73 -7.10 34.58 -14.47
N ILE A 74 -7.55 33.82 -13.46
CA ILE A 74 -8.75 34.11 -12.67
C ILE A 74 -8.38 34.50 -11.24
N ALA A 75 -9.05 35.54 -10.73
CA ALA A 75 -9.09 35.88 -9.31
C ALA A 75 -10.52 35.87 -8.78
N ILE A 76 -10.71 35.44 -7.53
CA ILE A 76 -12.04 35.32 -6.89
C ILE A 76 -12.09 36.12 -5.57
N PRO A 77 -12.15 37.46 -5.63
CA PRO A 77 -12.25 38.26 -4.43
C PRO A 77 -13.61 38.06 -3.73
N HIS A 78 -13.58 37.92 -2.41
CA HIS A 78 -14.76 37.72 -1.56
C HIS A 78 -14.50 38.29 -0.16
N GLY A 79 -15.55 38.57 0.62
CA GLY A 79 -15.41 39.13 1.96
C GLY A 79 -14.90 38.14 3.02
N MET A 80 -14.48 38.66 4.18
CA MET A 80 -14.19 37.87 5.38
C MET A 80 -15.44 37.15 5.89
N VAL A 81 -15.23 35.97 6.49
CA VAL A 81 -16.29 35.13 7.07
C VAL A 81 -17.09 35.85 8.14
N GLU A 82 -16.44 36.69 8.94
CA GLU A 82 -17.06 37.45 10.04
C GLU A 82 -18.02 38.55 9.55
N ASN A 83 -17.91 38.97 8.28
CA ASN A 83 -18.68 40.06 7.69
C ASN A 83 -19.78 39.53 6.74
N ARG A 84 -20.26 38.30 6.97
CA ARG A 84 -21.31 37.67 6.16
C ARG A 84 -22.66 38.36 6.28
N ASP A 85 -22.93 39.02 7.41
CA ASP A 85 -24.17 39.78 7.65
C ASP A 85 -24.34 40.96 6.68
N LEU A 86 -23.26 41.38 6.03
CA LEU A 86 -23.27 42.42 4.99
C LEU A 86 -23.75 41.91 3.62
N ILE A 87 -24.00 40.60 3.46
CA ILE A 87 -24.51 39.99 2.23
C ILE A 87 -26.05 39.96 2.32
N ILE A 88 -26.69 40.82 1.54
CA ILE A 88 -28.15 40.94 1.47
C ILE A 88 -28.74 39.75 0.70
N ARG A 89 -28.10 39.35 -0.41
CA ARG A 89 -28.49 38.19 -1.23
C ARG A 89 -27.28 37.63 -1.98
N ASP A 90 -27.36 36.35 -2.36
CA ASP A 90 -26.30 35.71 -3.13
C ASP A 90 -26.16 36.34 -4.52
N ALA A 91 -24.94 36.73 -4.89
CA ALA A 91 -24.62 37.26 -6.20
C ALA A 91 -23.15 37.07 -6.59
N VAL A 92 -22.91 37.08 -7.89
CA VAL A 92 -21.59 37.10 -8.50
C VAL A 92 -21.47 38.31 -9.42
N ALA A 93 -20.31 38.96 -9.39
CA ALA A 93 -19.93 39.99 -10.33
C ALA A 93 -18.66 39.61 -11.07
N VAL A 94 -18.56 39.98 -12.34
CA VAL A 94 -17.42 39.63 -13.20
C VAL A 94 -16.85 40.89 -13.83
N VAL A 95 -15.56 41.10 -13.66
CA VAL A 95 -14.79 42.15 -14.32
C VAL A 95 -13.75 41.50 -15.23
N GLN A 96 -13.88 41.73 -16.53
CA GLN A 96 -12.94 41.25 -17.55
C GLN A 96 -11.88 42.31 -17.81
N ILE A 97 -10.61 41.89 -17.75
CA ILE A 97 -9.41 42.73 -17.88
C ILE A 97 -8.51 42.12 -18.97
N PRO A 98 -8.76 42.40 -20.26
CA PRO A 98 -8.10 41.68 -21.36
C PRO A 98 -6.56 41.73 -21.31
N ALA A 99 -5.98 42.86 -20.92
CA ALA A 99 -4.54 43.06 -20.77
C ALA A 99 -3.92 42.40 -19.52
N GLY A 100 -4.78 41.98 -18.58
CA GLY A 100 -4.43 41.42 -17.29
C GLY A 100 -3.88 42.44 -16.29
N VAL A 101 -4.29 42.32 -15.03
CA VAL A 101 -3.74 43.10 -13.90
C VAL A 101 -2.96 42.16 -12.98
N GLU A 102 -1.79 42.58 -12.50
CA GLU A 102 -0.96 41.72 -11.65
C GLU A 102 -1.65 41.43 -10.31
N TRP A 103 -1.76 40.15 -9.95
CA TRP A 103 -2.48 39.69 -8.75
C TRP A 103 -1.56 39.06 -7.70
N ARG A 104 -0.57 38.26 -8.14
CA ARG A 104 0.37 37.53 -7.29
C ARG A 104 1.62 37.06 -8.05
N ASP A 105 2.82 37.31 -7.51
CA ASP A 105 4.09 36.70 -7.95
C ASP A 105 4.28 36.71 -9.48
N GLY A 106 3.97 37.83 -10.15
CA GLY A 106 4.04 37.96 -11.62
C GLY A 106 2.85 37.40 -12.41
N ASN A 107 1.87 36.75 -11.77
CA ASN A 107 0.65 36.27 -12.42
C ASN A 107 -0.37 37.39 -12.59
N LYS A 108 -0.98 37.46 -13.79
CA LYS A 108 -1.98 38.48 -14.15
C LYS A 108 -3.39 37.89 -14.18
N ALA A 109 -4.33 38.54 -13.50
CA ALA A 109 -5.76 38.22 -13.58
C ALA A 109 -6.37 38.92 -14.80
N ARG A 110 -6.97 38.15 -15.70
CA ARG A 110 -7.74 38.61 -16.86
C ARG A 110 -9.25 38.54 -16.62
N LEU A 111 -9.68 37.77 -15.62
CA LEU A 111 -11.05 37.70 -15.14
C LEU A 111 -11.06 37.78 -13.61
N VAL A 112 -11.80 38.75 -13.07
CA VAL A 112 -12.00 38.94 -11.63
C VAL A 112 -13.45 38.63 -11.33
N ILE A 113 -13.70 37.55 -10.58
CA ILE A 113 -15.04 37.03 -10.30
C ILE A 113 -15.32 37.25 -8.81
N ALA A 114 -15.95 38.37 -8.48
CA ALA A 114 -16.32 38.66 -7.10
C ALA A 114 -17.54 37.85 -6.67
N ILE A 115 -17.45 37.20 -5.50
CA ILE A 115 -18.52 36.37 -4.96
C ILE A 115 -19.00 36.98 -3.65
N ALA A 116 -20.31 37.23 -3.57
CA ALA A 116 -21.03 37.47 -2.33
C ALA A 116 -22.06 36.35 -2.16
N ALA A 117 -21.72 35.32 -1.39
CA ALA A 117 -22.62 34.18 -1.20
C ALA A 117 -22.45 33.56 0.20
N ARG A 118 -23.51 32.91 0.68
CA ARG A 118 -23.49 32.07 1.89
C ARG A 118 -22.61 30.81 1.68
N PRO A 119 -22.09 30.14 2.73
CA PRO A 119 -21.04 29.13 2.62
C PRO A 119 -21.33 27.98 1.65
N ASP A 120 -22.53 27.40 1.72
CA ASP A 120 -22.91 26.27 0.85
C ASP A 120 -22.96 26.70 -0.62
N ARG A 121 -23.52 27.90 -0.87
CA ARG A 121 -23.62 28.48 -2.21
C ARG A 121 -22.28 28.97 -2.74
N TYR A 122 -21.42 29.48 -1.87
CA TYR A 122 -20.03 29.87 -2.17
C TYR A 122 -19.22 28.64 -2.64
N ILE A 123 -19.36 27.51 -1.95
CA ILE A 123 -18.73 26.24 -2.34
C ILE A 123 -19.27 25.76 -3.68
N GLU A 124 -20.58 25.84 -3.92
CA GLU A 124 -21.18 25.47 -5.21
C GLU A 124 -20.67 26.35 -6.37
N ILE A 125 -20.55 27.66 -6.15
CA ILE A 125 -19.98 28.60 -7.11
C ILE A 125 -18.51 28.26 -7.38
N CYS A 126 -17.71 28.01 -6.35
CA CYS A 126 -16.31 27.62 -6.51
C CYS A 126 -16.15 26.30 -7.25
N LYS A 127 -17.03 25.31 -7.03
CA LYS A 127 -17.05 24.04 -7.78
C LYS A 127 -17.30 24.27 -9.26
N LYS A 128 -18.27 25.13 -9.62
CA LYS A 128 -18.56 25.49 -11.02
C LYS A 128 -17.36 26.20 -11.67
N LEU A 129 -16.71 27.11 -10.95
CA LEU A 129 -15.51 27.82 -11.43
C LEU A 129 -14.28 26.91 -11.53
N THR A 130 -14.18 25.86 -10.71
CA THR A 130 -13.07 24.88 -10.76
C THR A 130 -13.05 24.12 -12.08
N CYS A 131 -14.22 23.79 -12.65
CA CYS A 131 -14.28 23.18 -13.98
C CYS A 131 -13.70 24.10 -15.07
N LEU A 132 -13.87 25.42 -14.92
CA LEU A 132 -13.37 26.42 -15.85
C LEU A 132 -11.84 26.52 -15.83
N LEU A 133 -11.19 26.26 -14.67
CA LEU A 133 -9.73 26.28 -14.55
C LEU A 133 -9.03 25.28 -15.46
N PHE A 134 -9.68 24.17 -15.82
CA PHE A 134 -9.08 23.13 -16.65
C PHE A 134 -9.37 23.30 -18.16
N ASP A 135 -10.12 24.35 -18.53
CA ASP A 135 -10.55 24.63 -19.91
C ASP A 135 -9.92 25.95 -20.42
N LYS A 136 -8.67 25.85 -20.86
CA LYS A 136 -7.86 27.01 -21.30
C LYS A 136 -8.47 27.74 -22.50
N GLU A 137 -9.09 27.03 -23.43
CA GLU A 137 -9.73 27.64 -24.61
C GLU A 137 -10.93 28.50 -24.21
N ARG A 138 -11.75 27.99 -23.29
CA ARG A 138 -12.91 28.70 -22.77
C ARG A 138 -12.51 29.94 -21.96
N LEU A 139 -11.42 29.86 -21.20
CA LEU A 139 -10.87 31.01 -20.47
C LEU A 139 -10.33 32.10 -21.38
N GLU A 140 -9.61 31.73 -22.44
CA GLU A 140 -9.13 32.72 -23.42
C GLU A 140 -10.29 33.43 -24.13
N ALA A 141 -11.33 32.67 -24.53
CA ALA A 141 -12.54 33.24 -25.12
C ALA A 141 -13.26 34.21 -24.16
N LEU A 142 -13.38 33.84 -22.87
CA LEU A 142 -13.99 34.72 -21.87
C LEU A 142 -13.13 35.94 -21.52
N SER A 143 -11.80 35.86 -21.66
CA SER A 143 -10.91 36.98 -21.36
C SER A 143 -10.93 38.10 -22.41
N THR A 144 -11.50 37.83 -23.59
CA THR A 144 -11.50 38.75 -24.75
C THR A 144 -12.88 38.97 -25.38
N THR A 145 -13.93 38.28 -24.92
CA THR A 145 -15.28 38.44 -25.47
C THR A 145 -15.81 39.88 -25.32
N ALA A 146 -16.50 40.35 -26.34
CA ALA A 146 -17.25 41.61 -26.34
C ALA A 146 -18.72 41.43 -25.92
N ASP A 147 -19.16 40.19 -25.66
CA ASP A 147 -20.54 39.87 -25.30
C ASP A 147 -20.66 39.49 -23.82
N LYS A 148 -21.40 40.31 -23.06
CA LYS A 148 -21.68 40.06 -21.64
C LYS A 148 -22.51 38.80 -21.44
N GLN A 149 -23.40 38.48 -22.38
CA GLN A 149 -24.26 37.30 -22.30
C GLN A 149 -23.43 36.02 -22.35
N GLN A 150 -22.37 36.01 -23.17
CA GLN A 150 -21.43 34.91 -23.23
C GLN A 150 -20.78 34.64 -21.87
N ILE A 151 -20.39 35.66 -21.10
CA ILE A 151 -19.87 35.46 -19.73
C ILE A 151 -20.93 34.83 -18.82
N VAL A 152 -22.16 35.36 -18.84
CA VAL A 152 -23.26 34.88 -17.98
C VAL A 152 -23.61 33.42 -18.28
N THR A 153 -23.86 33.08 -19.55
CA THR A 153 -24.22 31.73 -19.97
C THR A 153 -23.09 30.73 -19.72
N THR A 154 -21.84 31.15 -19.92
CA THR A 154 -20.68 30.28 -19.76
C THR A 154 -20.40 29.92 -18.31
N LEU A 155 -20.58 30.88 -17.39
CA LEU A 155 -20.31 30.69 -15.97
C LEU A 155 -21.48 30.08 -15.20
N PHE A 156 -22.74 30.40 -15.55
CA PHE A 156 -23.92 30.03 -14.74
C PHE A 156 -25.19 29.65 -15.52
N GLY A 157 -25.13 29.39 -16.83
CA GLY A 157 -26.29 28.91 -17.59
C GLY A 157 -26.87 27.58 -17.05
N GLN A 158 -28.21 27.46 -17.01
CA GLN A 158 -28.90 26.23 -16.58
C GLN A 158 -28.60 25.06 -17.53
N ASN A 159 -28.23 23.92 -16.95
CA ASN A 159 -28.06 22.63 -17.63
C ASN A 159 -27.17 22.65 -18.88
N VAL A 160 -25.85 22.73 -18.66
CA VAL A 160 -25.02 21.73 -19.33
C VAL A 160 -25.20 20.46 -18.51
N LYS A 161 -26.12 19.60 -18.95
CA LYS A 161 -25.99 18.17 -18.65
C LYS A 161 -24.50 17.88 -18.81
N THR A 162 -23.82 17.42 -17.78
CA THR A 162 -22.72 16.50 -18.02
C THR A 162 -23.36 15.24 -18.61
N GLU A 163 -23.83 15.35 -19.85
CA GLU A 163 -23.50 14.34 -20.82
C GLU A 163 -22.02 14.14 -20.59
N ARG A 164 -21.66 12.98 -20.03
CA ARG A 164 -20.34 12.43 -20.25
C ARG A 164 -20.19 12.51 -21.75
N SER A 165 -19.55 13.59 -22.20
CA SER A 165 -19.46 13.87 -23.62
C SER A 165 -18.77 12.64 -24.17
N PHE A 166 -19.49 11.89 -24.99
CA PHE A 166 -18.88 10.92 -25.86
C PHE A 166 -17.99 11.74 -26.78
N LYS A 167 -16.76 12.01 -26.33
CA LYS A 167 -15.73 12.58 -27.18
C LYS A 167 -15.33 11.43 -28.06
N GLY A 168 -15.99 11.35 -29.22
CA GLY A 168 -15.65 10.38 -30.25
C GLY A 168 -14.14 10.40 -30.51
N ASP A 169 -13.66 9.31 -31.08
CA ASP A 169 -12.24 9.16 -31.37
C ASP A 169 -11.74 10.33 -32.23
N LEU A 170 -10.52 10.74 -31.96
CA LEU A 170 -9.81 11.80 -32.69
C LEU A 170 -9.56 11.41 -34.15
N SER A 171 -9.06 12.36 -34.95
CA SER A 171 -8.98 12.26 -36.43
C SER A 171 -8.20 11.05 -36.92
N VAL A 172 -7.11 10.68 -36.25
CA VAL A 172 -6.35 9.45 -36.50
C VAL A 172 -6.70 8.40 -35.46
N ARG A 173 -6.99 7.17 -35.90
CA ARG A 173 -7.44 6.07 -35.05
C ARG A 173 -6.64 4.81 -35.32
N GLN A 174 -6.41 4.04 -34.27
CA GLN A 174 -5.83 2.72 -34.38
C GLN A 174 -6.42 1.79 -33.32
N GLU A 175 -6.81 0.61 -33.75
CA GLU A 175 -7.36 -0.43 -32.90
C GLU A 175 -6.26 -1.34 -32.36
N TRP A 176 -6.42 -1.75 -31.11
CA TRP A 176 -5.62 -2.79 -30.51
C TRP A 176 -6.49 -3.64 -29.58
N THR A 177 -6.48 -4.95 -29.80
CA THR A 177 -7.04 -5.92 -28.87
C THR A 177 -6.12 -6.03 -27.67
N LEU A 178 -6.62 -5.63 -26.51
CA LEU A 178 -5.91 -5.74 -25.25
C LEU A 178 -5.62 -7.20 -24.98
N ASP A 179 -4.35 -7.55 -24.87
CA ASP A 179 -3.92 -8.92 -24.66
C ASP A 179 -3.23 -9.12 -23.31
N TYR A 180 -3.45 -8.19 -22.36
CA TYR A 180 -3.02 -8.32 -20.97
C TYR A 180 -3.82 -9.42 -20.26
N PRO A 181 -3.17 -10.46 -19.71
CA PRO A 181 -3.84 -11.57 -19.04
C PRO A 181 -4.81 -11.15 -17.92
N SER A 182 -4.42 -10.16 -17.13
CA SER A 182 -5.16 -9.58 -15.99
C SER A 182 -6.05 -8.38 -16.35
N GLY A 183 -6.11 -8.00 -17.63
CA GLY A 183 -6.74 -6.75 -18.06
C GLY A 183 -5.93 -5.50 -17.69
N LEU A 184 -6.49 -4.32 -17.95
CA LEU A 184 -5.79 -3.04 -17.74
C LEU A 184 -5.79 -2.62 -16.25
N HIS A 185 -4.67 -2.81 -15.55
CA HIS A 185 -4.50 -2.41 -14.14
C HIS A 185 -3.40 -1.33 -13.95
N ALA A 186 -3.14 -0.93 -12.69
CA ALA A 186 -2.37 0.26 -12.32
C ALA A 186 -0.95 0.31 -12.90
N ARG A 187 -0.32 -0.85 -13.08
CA ARG A 187 1.04 -1.00 -13.58
C ARG A 187 1.17 -0.79 -15.11
N PRO A 188 0.40 -1.47 -15.98
CA PRO A 188 0.40 -1.15 -17.40
C PRO A 188 -0.14 0.27 -17.65
N ALA A 189 -1.15 0.71 -16.89
CA ALA A 189 -1.73 2.04 -17.05
C ALA A 189 -0.77 3.18 -16.68
N SER A 190 0.15 3.00 -15.71
CA SER A 190 1.14 4.03 -15.38
C SER A 190 2.16 4.24 -16.51
N LEU A 191 2.52 3.19 -17.24
CA LEU A 191 3.44 3.27 -18.38
C LEU A 191 2.79 3.97 -19.57
N TRP A 192 1.49 3.75 -19.77
CA TRP A 192 0.71 4.46 -20.77
C TRP A 192 0.69 5.95 -20.47
N VAL A 193 0.49 6.30 -19.20
CA VAL A 193 0.53 7.68 -18.71
C VAL A 193 1.91 8.30 -18.89
N ASP A 194 2.98 7.57 -18.61
CA ASP A 194 4.35 8.06 -18.76
C ASP A 194 4.73 8.27 -20.23
N PHE A 195 4.30 7.39 -21.13
CA PHE A 195 4.42 7.58 -22.56
C PHE A 195 3.65 8.82 -23.02
N ALA A 196 2.37 8.93 -22.63
CA ALA A 196 1.51 10.07 -23.00
C ALA A 196 2.04 11.41 -22.47
N LYS A 197 2.66 11.43 -21.28
CA LYS A 197 3.31 12.63 -20.72
C LYS A 197 4.55 13.05 -21.53
N LYS A 198 5.32 12.09 -22.04
CA LYS A 198 6.51 12.34 -22.89
C LYS A 198 6.14 12.77 -24.31
N ALA A 199 5.04 12.24 -24.85
CA ALA A 199 4.59 12.47 -26.22
C ALA A 199 4.14 13.91 -26.51
N GLN A 200 3.92 14.77 -25.50
CA GLN A 200 3.38 16.14 -25.56
C GLN A 200 2.02 16.33 -26.27
N ASN A 201 1.56 15.35 -27.06
CA ASN A 201 0.33 15.36 -27.84
C ASN A 201 -0.78 14.54 -27.14
N SER A 202 -2.05 14.90 -27.41
CA SER A 202 -3.21 14.21 -26.83
C SER A 202 -3.38 12.82 -27.46
N ILE A 203 -3.47 11.79 -26.61
CA ILE A 203 -3.83 10.43 -26.99
C ILE A 203 -5.03 10.03 -26.16
N ARG A 204 -6.11 9.62 -26.81
CA ARG A 204 -7.32 9.09 -26.16
C ARG A 204 -7.42 7.59 -26.35
N VAL A 205 -7.88 6.90 -25.32
CA VAL A 205 -8.19 5.47 -25.35
C VAL A 205 -9.67 5.29 -25.10
N ARG A 206 -10.34 4.53 -25.97
CA ARG A 206 -11.75 4.17 -25.83
C ARG A 206 -11.92 2.67 -25.63
N HIS A 207 -12.76 2.30 -24.67
CA HIS A 207 -13.27 0.95 -24.44
C HIS A 207 -14.80 0.99 -24.43
N GLY A 208 -15.44 0.34 -25.41
CA GLY A 208 -16.89 0.40 -25.58
C GLY A 208 -17.41 1.85 -25.71
N GLN A 209 -18.21 2.27 -24.73
CA GLN A 209 -18.80 3.62 -24.67
C GLN A 209 -17.95 4.65 -23.90
N TYR A 210 -16.85 4.23 -23.30
CA TYR A 210 -16.05 5.03 -22.38
C TYR A 210 -14.74 5.47 -23.02
N THR A 211 -14.45 6.77 -22.98
CA THR A 211 -13.22 7.36 -23.54
C THR A 211 -12.48 8.14 -22.46
N VAL A 212 -11.16 7.94 -22.39
CA VAL A 212 -10.29 8.62 -21.45
C VAL A 212 -9.03 9.14 -22.14
N GLU A 213 -8.48 10.25 -21.66
CA GLU A 213 -7.13 10.69 -22.01
C GLU A 213 -6.10 9.72 -21.41
N MET A 214 -5.16 9.25 -22.23
CA MET A 214 -4.13 8.28 -21.83
C MET A 214 -3.21 8.78 -20.70
N LYS A 215 -3.16 10.09 -20.44
CA LYS A 215 -2.45 10.70 -19.30
C LYS A 215 -3.19 10.62 -17.96
N ASN A 216 -4.46 10.18 -17.94
CA ASN A 216 -5.27 10.06 -16.73
C ASN A 216 -5.29 8.62 -16.23
N LEU A 217 -4.42 8.34 -15.26
CA LEU A 217 -4.26 7.01 -14.66
C LEU A 217 -5.57 6.45 -14.10
N VAL A 218 -6.29 7.24 -13.30
CA VAL A 218 -7.53 6.81 -12.65
C VAL A 218 -8.61 6.50 -13.69
N GLY A 219 -8.71 7.34 -14.73
CA GLY A 219 -9.67 7.12 -15.80
C GLY A 219 -9.35 5.89 -16.66
N LEU A 220 -8.06 5.57 -16.87
CA LEU A 220 -7.64 4.34 -17.57
C LEU A 220 -8.06 3.09 -16.79
N LEU A 221 -7.90 3.09 -15.46
CA LEU A 221 -8.33 1.98 -14.61
C LEU A 221 -9.84 1.82 -14.56
N GLN A 222 -10.57 2.93 -14.66
CA GLN A 222 -12.02 2.93 -14.73
C GLN A 222 -12.57 2.43 -16.08
N LEU A 223 -11.74 2.24 -17.12
CA LEU A 223 -12.18 1.60 -18.36
C LEU A 223 -12.55 0.12 -18.18
N GLY A 224 -12.01 -0.53 -17.15
CA GLY A 224 -12.31 -1.93 -16.83
C GLY A 224 -12.02 -2.91 -17.97
N ALA A 225 -11.05 -2.58 -18.84
CA ALA A 225 -10.75 -3.37 -20.03
C ALA A 225 -10.11 -4.72 -19.65
N LYS A 226 -10.68 -5.81 -20.15
CA LYS A 226 -10.28 -7.20 -19.91
C LYS A 226 -9.47 -7.75 -21.09
N ASN A 227 -8.82 -8.90 -20.87
CA ASN A 227 -8.13 -9.62 -21.95
C ASN A 227 -9.11 -9.97 -23.08
N GLY A 228 -8.75 -9.64 -24.32
CA GLY A 228 -9.58 -9.84 -25.51
C GLY A 228 -10.45 -8.63 -25.88
N ASP A 229 -10.53 -7.60 -25.02
CA ASP A 229 -11.31 -6.40 -25.31
C ASP A 229 -10.61 -5.52 -26.36
N VAL A 230 -11.39 -4.94 -27.28
CA VAL A 230 -10.86 -4.04 -28.32
C VAL A 230 -10.81 -2.61 -27.79
N LEU A 231 -9.61 -2.04 -27.77
CA LEU A 231 -9.35 -0.65 -27.42
C LEU A 231 -9.07 0.18 -28.67
N ILE A 232 -9.62 1.39 -28.70
CA ILE A 232 -9.41 2.34 -29.79
C ILE A 232 -8.56 3.50 -29.29
N PHE A 233 -7.35 3.60 -29.84
CA PHE A 233 -6.44 4.71 -29.60
C PHE A 233 -6.66 5.77 -30.66
N SER A 234 -6.68 7.04 -30.26
CA SER A 234 -6.86 8.13 -31.22
C SER A 234 -6.09 9.39 -30.85
N THR A 235 -5.65 10.13 -31.86
CA THR A 235 -4.90 11.40 -31.71
C THR A 235 -5.19 12.38 -32.86
N ASP A 236 -4.99 13.67 -32.62
CA ASP A 236 -5.01 14.75 -33.64
C ASP A 236 -3.60 15.27 -33.98
N ALA A 237 -2.55 14.57 -33.52
CA ALA A 237 -1.18 14.98 -33.76
C ALA A 237 -0.79 14.92 -35.24
N VAL A 238 0.03 15.87 -35.68
CA VAL A 238 0.75 15.78 -36.96
C VAL A 238 1.70 14.59 -36.90
N GLY A 239 1.54 13.61 -37.80
CA GLY A 239 2.23 12.31 -37.71
C GLY A 239 1.56 11.30 -36.77
N GLY A 240 0.28 11.51 -36.42
CA GLY A 240 -0.48 10.72 -35.45
C GLY A 240 -0.47 9.21 -35.67
N VAL A 241 -0.37 8.73 -36.92
CA VAL A 241 -0.28 7.29 -37.20
C VAL A 241 0.97 6.65 -36.58
N GLN A 242 2.12 7.33 -36.64
CA GLN A 242 3.34 6.82 -36.03
C GLN A 242 3.27 6.90 -34.51
N LEU A 243 2.73 8.00 -33.97
CA LEU A 243 2.54 8.18 -32.54
C LEU A 243 1.63 7.10 -31.92
N LEU A 244 0.53 6.74 -32.60
CA LEU A 244 -0.36 5.68 -32.15
C LEU A 244 0.29 4.30 -32.27
N LYS A 245 1.10 4.06 -33.31
CA LYS A 245 1.89 2.83 -33.42
C LYS A 245 2.89 2.70 -32.29
N ASP A 246 3.58 3.78 -31.94
CA ASP A 246 4.54 3.80 -30.83
C ASP A 246 3.83 3.60 -29.49
N ALA A 247 2.67 4.24 -29.28
CA ALA A 247 1.83 4.06 -28.09
C ALA A 247 1.36 2.60 -27.93
N ILE A 248 0.89 1.99 -29.03
CA ILE A 248 0.45 0.59 -29.06
C ILE A 248 1.64 -0.35 -28.92
N SER A 249 2.82 0.00 -29.44
CA SER A 249 4.05 -0.80 -29.26
C SER A 249 4.46 -0.84 -27.79
N VAL A 250 4.48 0.32 -27.11
CA VAL A 250 4.73 0.39 -25.67
C VAL A 250 3.69 -0.40 -24.90
N ALA A 251 2.41 -0.32 -25.30
CA ALA A 251 1.37 -1.13 -24.67
C ALA A 251 1.59 -2.65 -24.91
N LYS A 252 2.03 -3.07 -26.09
CA LYS A 252 2.31 -4.47 -26.43
C LYS A 252 3.57 -5.03 -25.77
N GLU A 253 4.62 -4.23 -25.58
CA GLU A 253 5.83 -4.66 -24.87
C GLU A 253 5.51 -5.08 -23.43
N VAL A 254 4.57 -4.39 -22.79
CA VAL A 254 4.07 -4.74 -21.44
C VAL A 254 3.33 -6.09 -21.45
N SER A 255 2.61 -6.42 -22.52
CA SER A 255 1.89 -7.68 -22.67
C SER A 255 2.82 -8.89 -22.70
N ILE A 256 3.97 -8.76 -23.37
CA ILE A 256 4.98 -9.82 -23.42
C ILE A 256 5.54 -10.07 -22.01
N SER A 257 5.82 -9.00 -21.26
CA SER A 257 6.28 -9.09 -19.87
C SER A 257 5.22 -9.65 -18.92
N GLU A 258 3.95 -9.24 -19.02
CA GLU A 258 2.87 -9.74 -18.17
C GLU A 258 2.48 -11.19 -18.48
N LYS A 259 2.45 -11.59 -19.75
CA LYS A 259 2.26 -12.98 -20.15
C LYS A 259 3.40 -13.87 -19.69
N PHE A 260 4.63 -13.37 -19.68
CA PHE A 260 5.78 -14.11 -19.19
C PHE A 260 5.72 -14.27 -17.66
N VAL A 261 5.42 -13.19 -16.93
CA VAL A 261 5.24 -13.21 -15.47
C VAL A 261 4.07 -14.11 -15.07
N MET A 262 2.92 -14.07 -15.75
CA MET A 262 1.81 -14.99 -15.44
C MET A 262 2.15 -16.44 -15.76
N LYS A 263 2.81 -16.72 -16.88
CA LYS A 263 3.20 -18.08 -17.26
C LYS A 263 4.29 -18.65 -16.35
N GLU A 264 5.12 -17.79 -15.74
CA GLU A 264 6.04 -18.17 -14.67
C GLU A 264 5.36 -18.28 -13.31
N MET A 265 4.40 -17.41 -12.97
CA MET A 265 3.58 -17.55 -11.77
C MET A 265 2.76 -18.84 -11.81
N GLU A 266 2.17 -19.20 -12.94
CA GLU A 266 1.49 -20.48 -13.20
C GLU A 266 2.46 -21.68 -13.16
N ALA A 267 3.73 -21.48 -13.50
CA ALA A 267 4.76 -22.52 -13.44
C ALA A 267 5.47 -22.62 -12.07
N GLN A 268 5.32 -21.61 -11.21
CA GLN A 268 5.92 -21.52 -9.88
C GLN A 268 4.89 -21.61 -8.74
N THR A 269 3.59 -21.73 -9.03
CA THR A 269 2.58 -21.95 -8.00
C THR A 269 2.89 -23.25 -7.26
N LYS A 270 3.30 -23.14 -6.00
CA LYS A 270 3.23 -24.26 -5.07
C LYS A 270 1.77 -24.67 -5.01
N ILE A 271 1.43 -25.77 -5.66
CA ILE A 271 0.12 -26.40 -5.56
C ILE A 271 0.08 -27.05 -4.17
N PHE A 272 -0.71 -26.50 -3.24
CA PHE A 272 -0.85 -27.04 -1.88
C PHE A 272 -1.84 -28.20 -1.84
N HIS A 273 -2.77 -28.26 -2.79
CA HIS A 273 -3.76 -29.34 -2.91
C HIS A 273 -3.84 -29.91 -4.34
N SER A 274 -4.13 -31.20 -4.47
CA SER A 274 -4.32 -31.85 -5.77
C SER A 274 -5.77 -31.82 -6.27
N TRP A 275 -6.65 -31.04 -5.64
CA TRP A 275 -8.04 -30.89 -6.08
C TRP A 275 -8.10 -30.23 -7.47
N HIS A 276 -8.95 -30.76 -8.34
CA HIS A 276 -9.25 -30.20 -9.66
C HIS A 276 -10.77 -30.17 -9.85
N PRO A 277 -11.33 -29.08 -10.39
CA PRO A 277 -12.75 -29.00 -10.68
C PRO A 277 -13.14 -29.93 -11.83
N ARG A 278 -14.35 -30.49 -11.78
CA ARG A 278 -14.93 -31.23 -12.92
C ARG A 278 -15.38 -30.25 -14.02
N LEU A 279 -15.37 -30.72 -15.27
CA LEU A 279 -15.71 -29.91 -16.45
C LEU A 279 -17.14 -29.32 -16.36
N GLY A 280 -17.28 -28.03 -16.68
CA GLY A 280 -18.57 -27.34 -16.80
C GLY A 280 -19.05 -26.58 -15.55
N GLN A 281 -18.24 -26.52 -14.49
CA GLN A 281 -18.55 -25.80 -13.27
C GLN A 281 -18.53 -24.27 -13.48
N LYS A 282 -19.49 -23.55 -12.90
CA LYS A 282 -19.51 -22.08 -12.96
C LYS A 282 -18.40 -21.54 -12.05
N SER A 283 -17.48 -20.74 -12.61
CA SER A 283 -16.39 -20.15 -11.84
C SER A 283 -16.17 -18.68 -12.17
N ILE A 284 -15.58 -17.97 -11.20
CA ILE A 284 -15.01 -16.64 -11.40
C ILE A 284 -13.51 -16.75 -11.13
N SER A 285 -12.70 -16.18 -12.02
CA SER A 285 -11.26 -16.10 -11.87
C SER A 285 -10.83 -14.78 -11.23
N GLY A 286 -9.77 -14.84 -10.46
CA GLY A 286 -9.05 -13.68 -9.92
C GLY A 286 -7.57 -14.00 -9.83
N ILE A 287 -6.90 -13.47 -8.82
CA ILE A 287 -5.49 -13.71 -8.51
C ILE A 287 -5.40 -14.42 -7.16
N GLY A 288 -4.72 -15.57 -7.11
CA GLY A 288 -4.41 -16.25 -5.85
C GLY A 288 -3.54 -15.36 -4.96
N ALA A 289 -4.06 -15.01 -3.77
CA ALA A 289 -3.37 -14.16 -2.81
C ALA A 289 -2.89 -14.95 -1.59
N SER A 290 -3.66 -15.95 -1.16
CA SER A 290 -3.29 -16.86 -0.09
C SER A 290 -3.63 -18.28 -0.51
N PRO A 291 -2.67 -19.22 -0.43
CA PRO A 291 -2.85 -20.58 -0.93
C PRO A 291 -3.85 -21.41 -0.10
N GLY A 292 -4.31 -22.51 -0.68
CA GLY A 292 -5.18 -23.50 -0.05
C GLY A 292 -6.58 -23.61 -0.66
N LEU A 293 -7.33 -24.62 -0.20
CA LEU A 293 -8.70 -24.88 -0.61
C LEU A 293 -9.66 -24.55 0.54
N GLY A 294 -10.75 -23.86 0.23
CA GLY A 294 -11.81 -23.55 1.19
C GLY A 294 -13.16 -24.02 0.67
N LEU A 295 -14.00 -24.56 1.55
CA LEU A 295 -15.37 -24.95 1.25
C LEU A 295 -16.30 -24.18 2.17
N GLY A 296 -17.30 -23.53 1.61
CA GLY A 296 -18.27 -22.79 2.41
C GLY A 296 -19.41 -22.23 1.61
N ARG A 297 -20.36 -21.60 2.31
CA ARG A 297 -21.41 -20.82 1.65
C ARG A 297 -20.92 -19.41 1.39
N VAL A 298 -21.24 -18.87 0.23
CA VAL A 298 -20.91 -17.50 -0.14
C VAL A 298 -21.68 -16.53 0.76
N PHE A 299 -20.96 -15.65 1.44
CA PHE A 299 -21.55 -14.55 2.18
C PHE A 299 -21.04 -13.24 1.57
N VAL A 300 -21.92 -12.54 0.84
CA VAL A 300 -21.57 -11.27 0.20
C VAL A 300 -21.76 -10.12 1.18
N LEU A 301 -20.66 -9.55 1.62
CA LEU A 301 -20.59 -8.36 2.45
C LEU A 301 -20.69 -7.12 1.55
N ARG A 302 -21.89 -6.54 1.42
CA ARG A 302 -22.18 -5.39 0.54
C ARG A 302 -22.08 -4.05 1.24
N GLN A 303 -21.11 -3.20 0.90
CA GLN A 303 -20.97 -1.89 1.55
C GLN A 303 -22.25 -1.08 1.35
N ASN A 304 -23.03 -0.92 2.42
CA ASN A 304 -24.18 -0.03 2.38
C ASN A 304 -23.63 1.40 2.22
N ALA A 305 -24.13 2.12 1.23
CA ALA A 305 -23.82 3.53 1.07
C ALA A 305 -24.38 4.28 2.29
N ILE A 306 -23.52 4.62 3.24
CA ILE A 306 -23.91 5.39 4.42
C ILE A 306 -24.29 6.79 3.97
N SER A 307 -25.57 7.13 4.07
CA SER A 307 -26.07 8.49 3.87
C SER A 307 -26.14 9.20 5.22
N ILE A 308 -25.22 10.15 5.43
CA ILE A 308 -25.18 10.94 6.66
C ILE A 308 -26.07 12.17 6.45
N ILE A 309 -27.23 12.16 7.09
CA ILE A 309 -28.16 13.28 7.08
C ILE A 309 -27.65 14.33 8.07
N ASP A 310 -27.55 15.58 7.62
CA ASP A 310 -27.22 16.69 8.50
C ASP A 310 -28.42 17.01 9.41
N GLN A 311 -28.24 16.78 10.71
CA GLN A 311 -29.25 17.01 11.73
C GLN A 311 -28.67 17.96 12.78
N PRO A 312 -29.04 19.25 12.75
CA PRO A 312 -28.55 20.26 13.68
C PRO A 312 -28.67 19.82 15.13
N ILE A 313 -27.64 20.11 15.92
CA ILE A 313 -27.58 19.79 17.34
C ILE A 313 -27.04 20.98 18.12
N ASP A 314 -27.42 21.09 19.39
CA ASP A 314 -26.81 22.05 20.30
C ASP A 314 -25.30 21.81 20.43
N PHE A 315 -24.51 22.87 20.42
CA PHE A 315 -23.05 22.79 20.42
C PHE A 315 -22.50 21.99 21.60
N ALA A 316 -23.00 22.21 22.81
CA ALA A 316 -22.48 21.53 24.00
C ALA A 316 -22.80 20.02 23.96
N VAL A 317 -24.01 19.67 23.50
CA VAL A 317 -24.43 18.28 23.32
C VAL A 317 -23.63 17.60 22.20
N GLY A 318 -23.41 18.32 21.10
CA GLY A 318 -22.70 17.78 19.94
C GLY A 318 -21.22 17.51 20.22
N VAL A 319 -20.53 18.42 20.90
CA VAL A 319 -19.12 18.24 21.30
C VAL A 319 -18.98 17.09 22.29
N ALA A 320 -19.85 17.00 23.31
CA ALA A 320 -19.81 15.90 24.27
C ALA A 320 -20.08 14.53 23.61
N CYS A 321 -20.97 14.48 22.61
CA CYS A 321 -21.22 13.28 21.81
C CYS A 321 -19.97 12.86 21.02
N LEU A 322 -19.31 13.82 20.36
CA LEU A 322 -18.08 13.58 19.60
C LEU A 322 -16.93 13.10 20.51
N GLU A 323 -16.72 13.76 21.66
CA GLU A 323 -15.68 13.37 22.63
C GLU A 323 -15.91 11.96 23.17
N ASN A 324 -17.16 11.61 23.49
CA ASN A 324 -17.51 10.26 23.93
C ASN A 324 -17.27 9.21 22.84
N ALA A 325 -17.64 9.52 21.58
CA ALA A 325 -17.41 8.64 20.45
C ALA A 325 -15.91 8.42 20.21
N LEU A 326 -15.10 9.49 20.21
CA LEU A 326 -13.64 9.42 20.10
C LEU A 326 -13.03 8.59 21.23
N THR A 327 -13.47 8.80 22.47
CA THR A 327 -12.98 8.05 23.64
C THR A 327 -13.29 6.56 23.53
N LYS A 328 -14.51 6.20 23.13
CA LYS A 328 -14.90 4.80 22.90
C LYS A 328 -14.12 4.17 21.76
N THR A 329 -13.97 4.87 20.64
CA THR A 329 -13.17 4.39 19.51
C THR A 329 -11.73 4.16 19.92
N LYS A 330 -11.11 5.07 20.67
CA LYS A 330 -9.74 4.90 21.20
C LYS A 330 -9.62 3.66 22.09
N HIS A 331 -10.56 3.45 23.00
CA HIS A 331 -10.54 2.30 23.90
C HIS A 331 -10.68 0.97 23.13
N LYS A 332 -11.60 0.91 22.16
CA LYS A 332 -11.76 -0.26 21.28
C LYS A 332 -10.53 -0.49 20.41
N MET A 333 -9.91 0.57 19.89
CA MET A 333 -8.69 0.47 19.10
C MET A 333 -7.50 -0.03 19.92
N ALA A 334 -7.36 0.41 21.17
CA ALA A 334 -6.33 -0.11 22.08
C ALA A 334 -6.48 -1.63 22.27
N LEU A 335 -7.70 -2.12 22.52
CA LEU A 335 -7.97 -3.56 22.65
C LEU A 335 -7.66 -4.33 21.35
N VAL A 336 -8.00 -3.76 20.19
CA VAL A 336 -7.70 -4.36 18.88
C VAL A 336 -6.19 -4.38 18.63
N ILE A 337 -5.47 -3.31 18.98
CA ILE A 337 -4.01 -3.25 18.90
C ILE A 337 -3.39 -4.32 19.78
N ASP A 338 -3.87 -4.49 21.01
CA ASP A 338 -3.37 -5.51 21.94
C ASP A 338 -3.61 -6.93 21.39
N ASP A 339 -4.83 -7.25 20.92
CA ASP A 339 -5.17 -8.56 20.34
C ASP A 339 -4.33 -8.88 19.08
N ILE A 340 -4.19 -7.92 18.16
CA ILE A 340 -3.37 -8.11 16.96
C ILE A 340 -1.89 -8.23 17.34
N THR A 341 -1.42 -7.44 18.30
CA THR A 341 -0.03 -7.52 18.76
C THR A 341 0.27 -8.89 19.34
N GLU A 342 -0.66 -9.46 20.11
CA GLU A 342 -0.53 -10.79 20.70
C GLU A 342 -0.59 -11.91 19.64
N ARG A 343 -1.52 -11.83 18.68
CA ARG A 343 -1.77 -12.90 17.69
C ARG A 343 -0.85 -12.85 16.48
N MET A 344 -0.40 -11.65 16.10
CA MET A 344 0.26 -11.38 14.82
C MET A 344 1.55 -10.55 14.93
N GLY A 345 1.85 -10.03 16.12
CA GLY A 345 3.03 -9.20 16.36
C GLY A 345 2.80 -7.70 16.08
N ALA A 346 3.73 -6.89 16.56
CA ALA A 346 3.64 -5.43 16.55
C ALA A 346 3.60 -4.80 15.14
N ASP A 347 4.16 -5.45 14.12
CA ASP A 347 4.12 -5.00 12.71
C ASP A 347 2.69 -4.87 12.18
N ALA A 348 1.86 -5.88 12.43
CA ALA A 348 0.47 -5.88 12.01
C ALA A 348 -0.33 -4.83 12.80
N ALA A 349 0.03 -4.60 14.06
CA ALA A 349 -0.60 -3.62 14.94
C ALA A 349 -0.17 -2.16 14.65
N ALA A 350 1.01 -1.92 14.09
CA ALA A 350 1.56 -0.58 13.83
C ALA A 350 0.65 0.29 12.95
N ILE A 351 -0.11 -0.33 12.04
CA ILE A 351 -1.10 0.34 11.20
C ILE A 351 -2.20 0.97 12.07
N PHE A 352 -2.69 0.23 13.06
CA PHE A 352 -3.72 0.69 13.99
C PHE A 352 -3.19 1.74 14.95
N SER A 353 -1.94 1.62 15.39
CA SER A 353 -1.27 2.65 16.18
C SER A 353 -1.17 3.97 15.40
N ALA A 354 -0.84 3.90 14.10
CA ALA A 354 -0.81 5.08 13.24
C ALA A 354 -2.22 5.69 13.03
N GLN A 355 -3.26 4.87 12.93
CA GLN A 355 -4.65 5.33 12.88
C GLN A 355 -5.07 6.03 14.18
N MET A 356 -4.64 5.53 15.34
CA MET A 356 -4.90 6.20 16.63
C MET A 356 -4.27 7.59 16.68
N VAL A 357 -3.02 7.74 16.24
CA VAL A 357 -2.35 9.05 16.20
C VAL A 357 -3.10 10.05 15.30
N LEU A 358 -3.68 9.60 14.20
CA LEU A 358 -4.48 10.46 13.31
C LEU A 358 -5.80 10.92 13.96
N LEU A 359 -6.43 10.11 14.81
CA LEU A 359 -7.60 10.52 15.60
C LEU A 359 -7.26 11.56 16.69
N GLU A 360 -5.99 11.69 17.05
CA GLU A 360 -5.51 12.65 18.06
C GLU A 360 -5.12 13.99 17.47
N ASP A 361 -5.20 14.16 16.14
CA ASP A 361 -4.87 15.42 15.50
C ASP A 361 -5.85 16.52 15.93
N GLU A 362 -5.33 17.49 16.68
CA GLU A 362 -6.08 18.62 17.21
C GLU A 362 -6.77 19.44 16.11
N ASN A 363 -6.20 19.50 14.91
CA ASN A 363 -6.79 20.24 13.79
C ASN A 363 -8.01 19.51 13.21
N LEU A 364 -7.98 18.18 13.16
CA LEU A 364 -9.13 17.38 12.73
C LEU A 364 -10.30 17.56 13.71
N ILE A 365 -10.02 17.46 15.01
CA ILE A 365 -11.02 17.63 16.08
C ILE A 365 -11.55 19.07 16.08
N ALA A 366 -10.67 20.07 16.02
CA ALA A 366 -11.08 21.48 15.98
C ALA A 366 -11.94 21.80 14.76
N GLN A 367 -11.66 21.19 13.60
CA GLN A 367 -12.46 21.37 12.39
C GLN A 367 -13.85 20.74 12.53
N ALA A 368 -13.96 19.56 13.13
CA ALA A 368 -15.27 18.94 13.43
C ALA A 368 -16.07 19.81 14.43
N CYS A 369 -15.44 20.29 15.50
CA CYS A 369 -16.08 21.19 16.47
C CYS A 369 -16.54 22.52 15.84
N ARG A 370 -15.79 23.05 14.86
CA ARG A 370 -16.20 24.24 14.11
C ARG A 370 -17.51 24.01 13.34
N PHE A 371 -17.66 22.87 12.65
CA PHE A 371 -18.91 22.56 11.96
C PHE A 371 -20.10 22.40 12.91
N ILE A 372 -19.87 21.80 14.09
CA ILE A 372 -20.89 21.72 15.14
C ILE A 372 -21.29 23.13 15.61
N ALA A 373 -20.31 24.03 15.81
CA ALA A 373 -20.58 25.43 16.19
C ALA A 373 -21.32 26.22 15.11
N GLU A 374 -21.16 25.85 13.83
CA GLU A 374 -21.88 26.41 12.68
C GLU A 374 -23.32 25.87 12.56
N GLY A 375 -23.75 24.97 13.45
CA GLY A 375 -25.13 24.47 13.54
C GLY A 375 -25.35 23.13 12.84
N HIS A 376 -24.30 22.43 12.44
CA HIS A 376 -24.40 21.12 11.81
C HIS A 376 -24.47 19.98 12.83
N GLY A 377 -24.99 18.83 12.41
CA GLY A 377 -25.03 17.61 13.21
C GLY A 377 -23.66 16.98 13.46
N VAL A 378 -23.51 16.22 14.55
CA VAL A 378 -22.23 15.63 14.97
C VAL A 378 -21.64 14.70 13.91
N ALA A 379 -22.45 13.77 13.39
CA ALA A 379 -22.01 12.79 12.39
C ALA A 379 -21.60 13.46 11.08
N TRP A 380 -22.37 14.46 10.63
CA TRP A 380 -22.07 15.22 9.42
C TRP A 380 -20.80 16.05 9.58
N SER A 381 -20.65 16.71 10.73
CA SER A 381 -19.49 17.53 11.08
C SER A 381 -18.20 16.71 11.08
N TRP A 382 -18.25 15.52 11.67
CA TRP A 382 -17.11 14.59 11.69
C TRP A 382 -16.76 14.06 10.29
N ASP A 383 -17.74 13.54 9.53
CA ASP A 383 -17.51 13.03 8.17
C ASP A 383 -16.97 14.12 7.23
N SER A 384 -17.51 15.34 7.33
CA SER A 384 -17.04 16.48 6.55
C SER A 384 -15.61 16.87 6.89
N ALA A 385 -15.23 16.86 8.18
CA ALA A 385 -13.86 17.11 8.61
C ALA A 385 -12.89 16.04 8.07
N VAL A 386 -13.25 14.76 8.21
CA VAL A 386 -12.46 13.62 7.70
C VAL A 386 -12.28 13.70 6.18
N ARG A 387 -13.34 14.00 5.41
CA ARG A 387 -13.27 14.16 3.95
C ARG A 387 -12.37 15.32 3.53
N GLN A 388 -12.42 16.46 4.23
CA GLN A 388 -11.55 17.59 3.92
C GLN A 388 -10.09 17.28 4.16
N PHE A 389 -9.76 16.65 5.30
CA PHE A 389 -8.40 16.22 5.59
C PHE A 389 -7.89 15.15 4.60
N THR A 390 -8.73 14.18 4.26
CA THR A 390 -8.40 13.14 3.26
C THR A 390 -8.11 13.77 1.89
N ASN A 391 -8.93 14.73 1.45
CA ASN A 391 -8.73 15.46 0.19
C ASN A 391 -7.47 16.35 0.19
N MET A 392 -7.03 16.80 1.36
CA MET A 392 -5.78 17.53 1.50
C MET A 392 -4.59 16.58 1.35
N LEU A 393 -4.63 15.44 2.06
CA LEU A 393 -3.57 14.43 2.04
C LEU A 393 -3.41 13.77 0.66
N SER A 394 -4.51 13.53 -0.05
CA SER A 394 -4.49 12.87 -1.38
C SER A 394 -3.93 13.74 -2.50
N LYS A 395 -3.83 15.08 -2.30
CA LYS A 395 -3.24 16.02 -3.26
C LYS A 395 -1.73 16.17 -3.12
N ILE A 396 -1.13 15.56 -2.10
CA ILE A 396 0.31 15.60 -1.88
C ILE A 396 0.95 14.45 -2.67
N ASP A 397 1.90 14.76 -3.56
CA ASP A 397 2.66 13.78 -4.36
C ASP A 397 3.66 12.99 -3.49
N ASN A 398 3.13 12.21 -2.54
CA ASN A 398 3.91 11.30 -1.69
C ASN A 398 3.11 10.01 -1.41
N PRO A 399 3.60 8.84 -1.87
CA PRO A 399 2.93 7.55 -1.66
C PRO A 399 2.64 7.19 -0.20
N LEU A 400 3.51 7.58 0.74
CA LEU A 400 3.30 7.34 2.18
C LEU A 400 2.16 8.18 2.75
N LEU A 401 1.99 9.41 2.25
CA LEU A 401 0.89 10.29 2.67
C LEU A 401 -0.44 9.88 2.01
N ALA A 402 -0.39 9.37 0.77
CA ALA A 402 -1.55 8.79 0.12
C ALA A 402 -2.07 7.54 0.88
N ALA A 403 -1.17 6.69 1.38
CA ALA A 403 -1.54 5.56 2.25
C ALA A 403 -2.18 6.03 3.57
N ARG A 404 -1.71 7.15 4.16
CA ARG A 404 -2.32 7.76 5.35
C ARG A 404 -3.73 8.31 5.09
N ALA A 405 -4.02 8.80 3.89
CA ALA A 405 -5.36 9.28 3.54
C ALA A 405 -6.40 8.15 3.60
N VAL A 406 -6.05 6.95 3.12
CA VAL A 406 -6.91 5.76 3.22
C VAL A 406 -7.12 5.35 4.68
N ASN A 407 -6.06 5.39 5.50
CA ASN A 407 -6.13 5.08 6.93
C ASN A 407 -7.04 6.05 7.70
N LEU A 408 -7.08 7.33 7.31
CA LEU A 408 -7.93 8.34 7.95
C LEU A 408 -9.43 8.11 7.66
N VAL A 409 -9.77 7.70 6.44
CA VAL A 409 -11.15 7.37 6.07
C VAL A 409 -11.65 6.18 6.88
N ASP A 410 -10.81 5.15 7.03
CA ASP A 410 -11.12 3.95 7.80
C ASP A 410 -11.41 4.28 9.27
N VAL A 411 -10.46 4.96 9.94
CA VAL A 411 -10.62 5.32 11.35
C VAL A 411 -11.75 6.33 11.57
N GLY A 412 -12.01 7.22 10.60
CA GLY A 412 -13.12 8.16 10.62
C GLY A 412 -14.48 7.46 10.63
N ARG A 413 -14.64 6.36 9.89
CA ARG A 413 -15.89 5.56 9.90
C ARG A 413 -16.15 4.89 11.25
N ARG A 414 -15.11 4.46 11.96
CA ARG A 414 -15.26 3.87 13.31
C ARG A 414 -15.87 4.86 14.29
N VAL A 415 -15.42 6.12 14.27
CA VAL A 415 -16.01 7.17 15.11
C VAL A 415 -17.48 7.44 14.73
N LEU A 416 -17.82 7.43 13.43
CA LEU A 416 -19.23 7.54 12.99
C LEU A 416 -20.10 6.41 13.56
N SER A 417 -19.59 5.18 13.61
CA SER A 417 -20.31 4.05 14.17
C SER A 417 -20.56 4.16 15.69
N GLU A 418 -19.66 4.83 16.41
CA GLU A 418 -19.85 5.13 17.84
C GLU A 418 -20.85 6.29 18.06
N ILE A 419 -20.91 7.24 17.14
CA ILE A 419 -21.91 8.33 17.16
C ILE A 419 -23.31 7.76 16.91
N ASN A 420 -23.45 6.89 15.91
CA ASN A 420 -24.69 6.17 15.65
C ASN A 420 -24.39 4.78 15.06
N PRO A 421 -24.86 3.70 15.69
CA PRO A 421 -24.67 2.34 15.20
C PRO A 421 -25.19 2.11 13.77
N SER A 422 -26.16 2.90 13.29
CA SER A 422 -26.65 2.84 11.90
C SER A 422 -25.60 3.26 10.85
N TYR A 423 -24.51 3.90 11.28
CA TYR A 423 -23.37 4.26 10.43
C TYR A 423 -22.24 3.23 10.50
N SER A 424 -22.41 2.12 11.23
CA SER A 424 -21.53 0.97 11.05
C SER A 424 -21.73 0.43 9.63
N SER A 425 -20.62 0.24 8.89
CA SER A 425 -20.72 -0.30 7.53
C SER A 425 -21.30 -1.72 7.54
N PHE A 426 -21.06 -2.50 8.61
CA PHE A 426 -21.57 -3.86 8.82
C PHE A 426 -21.46 -4.32 10.28
N PHE A 427 -22.26 -5.33 10.65
CA PHE A 427 -22.04 -6.13 11.86
C PHE A 427 -21.26 -7.39 11.50
N LEU A 428 -19.95 -7.44 11.83
CA LEU A 428 -19.13 -8.66 11.67
C LEU A 428 -19.66 -9.83 12.52
N ASP A 429 -20.44 -9.53 13.56
CA ASP A 429 -21.12 -10.52 14.40
C ASP A 429 -22.14 -11.36 13.62
N ASP A 430 -22.73 -10.80 12.54
CA ASP A 430 -23.72 -11.46 11.70
C ASP A 430 -23.10 -12.45 10.69
N ILE A 431 -21.76 -12.53 10.61
CA ILE A 431 -21.08 -13.48 9.72
C ILE A 431 -21.37 -14.91 10.22
N PRO A 432 -22.02 -15.76 9.41
CA PRO A 432 -22.27 -17.15 9.78
C PRO A 432 -20.96 -17.96 9.84
N ARG A 433 -20.96 -19.08 10.58
CA ARG A 433 -19.82 -20.01 10.58
C ARG A 433 -19.75 -20.79 9.26
N GLY A 434 -18.54 -21.04 8.79
CA GLY A 434 -18.28 -21.88 7.62
C GLY A 434 -18.51 -21.18 6.28
N VAL A 435 -18.27 -19.87 6.20
CA VAL A 435 -18.57 -19.09 4.99
C VAL A 435 -17.34 -18.73 4.18
N ILE A 436 -17.53 -18.53 2.88
CA ILE A 436 -16.58 -17.84 2.01
C ILE A 436 -17.05 -16.39 1.94
N LEU A 437 -16.25 -15.49 2.52
CA LEU A 437 -16.57 -14.08 2.61
C LEU A 437 -16.21 -13.40 1.28
N VAL A 438 -17.21 -12.81 0.63
CA VAL A 438 -17.07 -12.04 -0.60
C VAL A 438 -17.31 -10.58 -0.30
N THR A 439 -16.41 -9.69 -0.73
CA THR A 439 -16.55 -8.25 -0.50
C THR A 439 -15.84 -7.43 -1.58
N ASP A 440 -16.08 -6.12 -1.60
CA ASP A 440 -15.45 -5.22 -2.58
C ASP A 440 -13.97 -5.03 -2.26
N ASP A 441 -13.68 -4.69 -1.01
CA ASP A 441 -12.35 -4.65 -0.40
C ASP A 441 -12.51 -4.75 1.13
N LEU A 442 -11.48 -5.23 1.84
CA LEU A 442 -11.44 -5.18 3.30
C LEU A 442 -10.45 -4.10 3.73
N SER A 443 -10.92 -3.16 4.54
CA SER A 443 -10.00 -2.26 5.22
C SER A 443 -9.11 -3.05 6.18
N PRO A 444 -7.92 -2.56 6.55
CA PRO A 444 -7.09 -3.19 7.58
C PRO A 444 -7.89 -3.47 8.86
N SER A 445 -8.74 -2.51 9.24
CA SER A 445 -9.68 -2.60 10.36
C SER A 445 -10.66 -3.74 10.30
N ASP A 446 -11.32 -3.94 9.16
CA ASP A 446 -12.29 -5.02 8.99
C ASP A 446 -11.60 -6.37 9.00
N ALA A 447 -10.42 -6.43 8.35
CA ALA A 447 -9.60 -7.62 8.28
C ALA A 447 -9.17 -8.08 9.69
N ALA A 448 -8.74 -7.15 10.55
CA ALA A 448 -8.31 -7.47 11.91
C ALA A 448 -9.44 -7.90 12.86
N GLN A 449 -10.64 -7.33 12.71
CA GLN A 449 -11.80 -7.70 13.54
C GLN A 449 -12.50 -8.97 13.04
N LEU A 450 -12.10 -9.48 11.88
CA LEU A 450 -12.71 -10.66 11.30
C LEU A 450 -12.49 -11.88 12.20
N ASP A 451 -13.58 -12.49 12.67
CA ASP A 451 -13.50 -13.79 13.32
C ASP A 451 -13.17 -14.87 12.29
N CYS A 452 -11.87 -15.10 12.14
CA CYS A 452 -11.29 -16.03 11.20
C CYS A 452 -11.68 -17.49 11.47
N THR A 453 -12.23 -17.80 12.65
CA THR A 453 -12.77 -19.15 12.92
C THR A 453 -14.08 -19.42 12.15
N LYS A 454 -14.77 -18.37 11.72
CA LYS A 454 -16.02 -18.46 10.95
C LYS A 454 -15.78 -18.51 9.44
N VAL A 455 -14.61 -18.08 8.98
CA VAL A 455 -14.32 -17.85 7.55
C VAL A 455 -13.45 -18.97 6.99
N GLN A 456 -13.94 -19.63 5.94
CA GLN A 456 -13.24 -20.72 5.24
C GLN A 456 -12.53 -20.23 3.97
N GLY A 457 -12.73 -18.96 3.59
CA GLY A 457 -12.15 -18.37 2.39
C GLY A 457 -12.49 -16.89 2.24
N LEU A 458 -11.61 -16.14 1.57
CA LEU A 458 -11.77 -14.70 1.33
C LEU A 458 -11.72 -14.39 -0.17
N VAL A 459 -12.69 -13.62 -0.66
CA VAL A 459 -12.69 -13.12 -2.04
C VAL A 459 -12.95 -11.62 -2.07
N THR A 460 -12.07 -10.87 -2.72
CA THR A 460 -12.25 -9.42 -2.94
C THR A 460 -12.43 -9.09 -4.41
N ALA A 461 -13.39 -8.21 -4.71
CA ALA A 461 -13.61 -7.72 -6.08
C ALA A 461 -12.41 -6.90 -6.58
N TRP A 462 -11.80 -6.13 -5.67
CA TRP A 462 -10.64 -5.28 -5.91
C TRP A 462 -9.45 -5.71 -5.04
N GLY A 463 -8.31 -5.04 -5.20
CA GLY A 463 -7.10 -5.30 -4.42
C GLY A 463 -6.08 -6.17 -5.15
N GLY A 464 -4.94 -6.41 -4.50
CA GLY A 464 -3.83 -7.18 -5.08
C GLY A 464 -3.21 -8.14 -4.06
N PRO A 465 -2.35 -9.07 -4.50
CA PRO A 465 -1.77 -10.12 -3.65
C PRO A 465 -0.81 -9.61 -2.57
N LEU A 466 -0.49 -8.31 -2.60
CA LEU A 466 0.31 -7.60 -1.60
C LEU A 466 -0.54 -6.65 -0.73
N SER A 467 -1.88 -6.71 -0.82
CA SER A 467 -2.75 -5.92 0.05
C SER A 467 -2.64 -6.37 1.51
N HIS A 468 -2.99 -5.50 2.45
CA HIS A 468 -2.98 -5.83 3.88
C HIS A 468 -3.83 -7.07 4.19
N THR A 469 -4.99 -7.19 3.54
CA THR A 469 -5.89 -8.34 3.65
C THR A 469 -5.26 -9.62 3.09
N ALA A 470 -4.53 -9.53 1.97
CA ALA A 470 -3.81 -10.67 1.41
C ALA A 470 -2.68 -11.16 2.33
N ILE A 471 -1.96 -10.23 2.96
CA ILE A 471 -0.92 -10.54 3.95
C ILE A 471 -1.55 -11.23 5.16
N LEU A 472 -2.63 -10.66 5.71
CA LEU A 472 -3.38 -11.22 6.84
C LEU A 472 -3.86 -12.65 6.54
N ALA A 473 -4.53 -12.84 5.40
CA ALA A 473 -5.05 -14.15 5.00
C ALA A 473 -3.94 -15.20 4.93
N ARG A 474 -2.76 -14.83 4.42
CA ARG A 474 -1.59 -15.71 4.35
C ARG A 474 -1.04 -16.07 5.73
N THR A 475 -0.91 -15.10 6.62
CA THR A 475 -0.47 -15.33 8.00
C THR A 475 -1.42 -16.25 8.75
N LEU A 476 -2.73 -16.11 8.53
CA LEU A 476 -3.76 -16.92 9.17
C LEU A 476 -4.02 -18.25 8.45
N GLY A 477 -3.45 -18.47 7.27
CA GLY A 477 -3.65 -19.67 6.46
C GLY A 477 -5.06 -19.81 5.90
N ILE A 478 -5.73 -18.69 5.63
CA ILE A 478 -7.06 -18.65 5.01
C ILE A 478 -6.87 -18.53 3.49
N PRO A 479 -7.45 -19.42 2.66
CA PRO A 479 -7.42 -19.30 1.21
C PRO A 479 -8.01 -17.98 0.74
N MET A 480 -7.34 -17.31 -0.21
CA MET A 480 -7.79 -16.00 -0.68
C MET A 480 -7.58 -15.79 -2.18
N VAL A 481 -8.61 -15.23 -2.81
CA VAL A 481 -8.61 -14.75 -4.20
C VAL A 481 -8.89 -13.25 -4.22
N VAL A 482 -8.05 -12.47 -4.88
CA VAL A 482 -8.22 -11.02 -5.04
C VAL A 482 -8.48 -10.65 -6.49
N ALA A 483 -8.96 -9.44 -6.75
CA ALA A 483 -9.22 -8.95 -8.10
C ALA A 483 -10.20 -9.83 -8.91
N ALA A 484 -11.21 -10.40 -8.25
CA ALA A 484 -12.24 -11.24 -8.88
C ALA A 484 -13.23 -10.43 -9.75
N GLY A 485 -13.12 -9.09 -9.76
CA GLY A 485 -14.00 -8.18 -10.51
C GLY A 485 -15.36 -7.98 -9.85
N THR A 486 -16.15 -7.02 -10.33
CA THR A 486 -17.45 -6.66 -9.72
C THR A 486 -18.52 -7.74 -9.84
N ASP A 487 -18.37 -8.66 -10.78
CA ASP A 487 -19.32 -9.75 -11.04
C ASP A 487 -19.46 -10.66 -9.80
N ILE A 488 -18.40 -10.78 -8.98
CA ILE A 488 -18.42 -11.55 -7.73
C ILE A 488 -19.42 -10.99 -6.70
N LEU A 489 -19.68 -9.68 -6.72
CA LEU A 489 -20.58 -9.00 -5.77
C LEU A 489 -22.06 -9.21 -6.13
N ALA A 490 -22.33 -9.61 -7.37
CA ALA A 490 -23.67 -9.88 -7.89
C ALA A 490 -24.12 -11.33 -7.63
N VAL A 491 -23.23 -12.19 -7.13
CA VAL A 491 -23.55 -13.59 -6.79
C VAL A 491 -24.57 -13.64 -5.66
N ASP A 492 -25.51 -14.59 -5.73
CA ASP A 492 -26.47 -14.81 -4.67
C ASP A 492 -25.77 -15.26 -3.38
N GLY A 493 -25.99 -14.51 -2.31
CA GLY A 493 -25.57 -14.92 -0.98
C GLY A 493 -26.25 -16.24 -0.62
N ASN A 494 -25.50 -17.13 0.03
CA ASN A 494 -25.87 -18.48 0.50
C ASN A 494 -25.73 -19.62 -0.53
N ILE A 495 -25.19 -19.37 -1.74
CA ILE A 495 -24.76 -20.45 -2.66
C ILE A 495 -23.54 -21.17 -2.07
N GLN A 496 -23.46 -22.49 -2.23
CA GLN A 496 -22.28 -23.26 -1.87
C GLN A 496 -21.16 -23.01 -2.87
N ALA A 497 -19.94 -22.81 -2.39
CA ALA A 497 -18.78 -22.55 -3.24
C ALA A 497 -17.52 -23.22 -2.71
N ILE A 498 -16.58 -23.44 -3.63
CA ILE A 498 -15.21 -23.87 -3.35
C ILE A 498 -14.29 -22.73 -3.78
N ILE A 499 -13.43 -22.27 -2.88
CA ILE A 499 -12.36 -21.32 -3.20
C ILE A 499 -11.05 -22.09 -3.35
N ASP A 500 -10.35 -21.80 -4.45
CA ASP A 500 -9.03 -22.31 -4.77
C ASP A 500 -8.07 -21.12 -4.76
N GLY A 501 -7.43 -20.93 -3.61
CA GLY A 501 -6.46 -19.86 -3.40
C GLY A 501 -5.11 -20.11 -4.08
N ASP A 502 -4.83 -21.36 -4.46
CA ASP A 502 -3.64 -21.73 -5.22
C ASP A 502 -3.75 -21.24 -6.66
N ASN A 503 -4.85 -21.59 -7.34
CA ASN A 503 -5.06 -21.27 -8.75
C ASN A 503 -5.81 -19.94 -8.97
N GLY A 504 -6.34 -19.32 -7.92
CA GLY A 504 -7.03 -18.03 -8.01
C GLY A 504 -8.47 -18.13 -8.52
N PHE A 505 -9.19 -19.20 -8.20
CA PHE A 505 -10.56 -19.42 -8.66
C PHE A 505 -11.56 -19.56 -7.52
N ILE A 506 -12.81 -19.17 -7.78
CA ILE A 506 -13.96 -19.55 -6.97
C ILE A 506 -14.98 -20.26 -7.84
N TYR A 507 -15.43 -21.43 -7.40
CA TYR A 507 -16.38 -22.30 -8.09
C TYR A 507 -17.70 -22.31 -7.34
N PHE A 508 -18.80 -22.04 -8.05
CA PHE A 508 -20.15 -21.96 -7.49
C PHE A 508 -20.97 -23.19 -7.81
N ASP A 509 -21.89 -23.51 -6.90
CA ASP A 509 -22.81 -24.64 -7.02
C ASP A 509 -22.06 -25.96 -7.37
N PRO A 510 -21.03 -26.33 -6.58
CA PRO A 510 -20.25 -27.54 -6.82
C PRO A 510 -21.12 -28.79 -6.71
N SER A 511 -20.79 -29.80 -7.52
CA SER A 511 -21.45 -31.11 -7.39
C SER A 511 -21.14 -31.74 -6.02
N SER A 512 -21.99 -32.66 -5.55
CA SER A 512 -21.72 -33.41 -4.32
C SER A 512 -20.36 -34.12 -4.34
N GLU A 513 -19.95 -34.57 -5.52
CA GLU A 513 -18.66 -35.26 -5.72
C GLU A 513 -17.48 -34.26 -5.61
N ASP A 514 -17.61 -33.05 -6.18
CA ASP A 514 -16.61 -31.99 -6.03
C ASP A 514 -16.47 -31.54 -4.58
N ILE A 515 -17.58 -31.48 -3.85
CA ILE A 515 -17.61 -31.17 -2.41
C ILE A 515 -16.87 -32.25 -1.62
N GLU A 516 -17.15 -33.53 -1.87
CA GLU A 516 -16.47 -34.65 -1.20
C GLU A 516 -14.98 -34.68 -1.51
N ASP A 517 -14.61 -34.49 -2.78
CA ASP A 517 -13.22 -34.44 -3.23
C ASP A 517 -12.48 -33.25 -2.59
N ALA A 518 -13.08 -32.06 -2.55
CA ALA A 518 -12.52 -30.87 -1.91
C ALA A 518 -12.36 -31.07 -0.41
N GLN A 519 -13.38 -31.57 0.28
CA GLN A 519 -13.35 -31.84 1.72
C GLN A 519 -12.26 -32.87 2.08
N ARG A 520 -12.07 -33.89 1.24
CA ARG A 520 -10.98 -34.86 1.40
C ARG A 520 -9.62 -34.18 1.31
N GLN A 521 -9.40 -33.32 0.31
CA GLN A 521 -8.14 -32.60 0.15
C GLN A 521 -7.87 -31.62 1.29
N ILE A 522 -8.87 -30.87 1.74
CA ILE A 522 -8.78 -29.99 2.92
C ILE A 522 -8.34 -30.80 4.15
N SER A 523 -8.95 -31.98 4.36
CA SER A 523 -8.63 -32.85 5.49
C SER A 523 -7.21 -33.43 5.40
N ILE A 524 -6.75 -33.81 4.20
CA ILE A 524 -5.37 -34.29 3.96
C ILE A 524 -4.36 -33.19 4.31
N VAL A 525 -4.57 -31.97 3.83
CA VAL A 525 -3.68 -30.82 4.10
C VAL A 525 -3.68 -30.48 5.60
N ALA A 526 -4.84 -30.46 6.25
CA ALA A 526 -4.95 -30.19 7.68
C ALA A 526 -4.27 -31.27 8.55
N GLN A 527 -4.44 -32.55 8.18
CA GLN A 527 -3.77 -33.66 8.85
C GLN A 527 -2.26 -33.60 8.66
N LYS A 528 -1.80 -33.30 7.44
CA LYS A 528 -0.38 -33.09 7.14
C LYS A 528 0.19 -31.99 8.03
N ARG A 529 -0.45 -30.81 8.06
CA ARG A 529 0.00 -29.67 8.90
C ARG A 529 0.02 -29.99 10.40
N SER A 530 -0.97 -30.73 10.89
CA SER A 530 -1.01 -31.18 12.29
C SER A 530 0.13 -32.14 12.61
N ASN A 531 0.43 -33.08 11.70
CA ASN A 531 1.56 -33.98 11.83
C ASN A 531 2.89 -33.20 11.79
N GLU A 532 3.02 -32.22 10.89
CA GLU A 532 4.21 -31.36 10.79
C GLU A 532 4.47 -30.61 12.10
N ILE A 533 3.45 -30.00 12.72
CA ILE A 533 3.58 -29.30 14.02
C ILE A 533 3.97 -30.28 15.13
N TYR A 534 3.39 -31.49 15.14
CA TYR A 534 3.74 -32.49 16.14
C TYR A 534 5.22 -32.91 16.02
N VAL A 535 5.66 -33.20 14.79
CA VAL A 535 7.03 -33.61 14.45
C VAL A 535 8.02 -32.46 14.64
N SER A 536 7.60 -31.21 14.47
CA SER A 536 8.46 -30.04 14.63
C SER A 536 8.88 -29.78 16.08
N ARG A 537 8.20 -30.37 17.07
CA ARG A 537 8.63 -30.28 18.49
C ARG A 537 9.83 -31.15 18.82
N LEU A 538 10.20 -32.08 17.93
CA LEU A 538 11.37 -32.94 18.09
C LEU A 538 12.61 -32.30 17.46
N PRO A 539 13.83 -32.58 17.96
CA PRO A 539 15.07 -32.22 17.27
C PRO A 539 15.10 -32.81 15.86
N VAL A 540 15.60 -32.06 14.87
CA VAL A 540 15.66 -32.57 13.48
C VAL A 540 16.79 -33.58 13.34
N GLN A 541 16.42 -34.79 12.92
CA GLN A 541 17.32 -35.81 12.43
C GLN A 541 16.75 -36.36 11.12
N THR A 542 17.59 -36.45 10.10
CA THR A 542 17.25 -37.17 8.86
C THR A 542 17.02 -38.66 9.17
N THR A 543 16.43 -39.40 8.24
CA THR A 543 16.13 -40.84 8.43
C THR A 543 17.38 -41.70 8.64
N ASP A 544 18.55 -41.23 8.21
CA ASP A 544 19.88 -41.82 8.40
C ASP A 544 20.70 -41.18 9.55
N GLY A 545 20.09 -40.29 10.34
CA GLY A 545 20.63 -39.80 11.62
C GLY A 545 21.48 -38.53 11.56
N GLN A 546 21.57 -37.85 10.41
CA GLN A 546 22.25 -36.56 10.30
C GLN A 546 21.43 -35.48 11.03
N LYS A 547 22.09 -34.75 11.93
CA LYS A 547 21.49 -33.63 12.68
C LYS A 547 21.67 -32.33 11.92
N ILE A 548 20.60 -31.53 11.87
CA ILE A 548 20.59 -30.17 11.29
C ILE A 548 19.87 -29.27 12.29
N ARG A 549 20.43 -28.09 12.60
CA ARG A 549 19.75 -27.14 13.49
C ARG A 549 18.77 -26.28 12.72
N ILE A 550 17.52 -26.22 13.20
CA ILE A 550 16.51 -25.30 12.66
C ILE A 550 16.26 -24.19 13.67
N MET A 551 16.62 -22.98 13.28
CA MET A 551 16.57 -21.77 14.08
C MET A 551 15.50 -20.82 13.57
N ALA A 552 15.12 -19.86 14.40
CA ALA A 552 14.17 -18.81 14.03
C ALA A 552 14.87 -17.61 13.40
N ASN A 553 14.21 -16.99 12.42
CA ASN A 553 14.49 -15.67 11.89
C ASN A 553 13.42 -14.71 12.45
N VAL A 554 13.83 -13.74 13.28
CA VAL A 554 12.94 -12.85 14.01
C VAL A 554 13.30 -11.38 13.79
N ASN A 555 12.28 -10.53 13.89
CA ASN A 555 12.40 -9.08 13.87
C ASN A 555 12.22 -8.49 15.28
N TYR A 556 11.43 -9.16 16.13
CA TYR A 556 11.04 -8.68 17.47
C TYR A 556 11.24 -9.74 18.55
N ALA A 557 11.39 -9.28 19.80
CA ALA A 557 11.52 -10.17 20.96
C ALA A 557 10.29 -11.06 21.13
N SER A 558 9.09 -10.51 20.92
CA SER A 558 7.81 -11.22 21.06
C SER A 558 7.65 -12.43 20.13
N GLN A 559 8.46 -12.53 19.06
CA GLN A 559 8.43 -13.67 18.14
C GLN A 559 9.22 -14.87 18.66
N ILE A 560 10.09 -14.68 19.65
CA ILE A 560 10.97 -15.72 20.18
C ILE A 560 10.15 -16.83 20.86
N PRO A 561 9.23 -16.55 21.80
CA PRO A 561 8.43 -17.60 22.45
C PRO A 561 7.63 -18.43 21.42
N ILE A 562 7.01 -17.76 20.45
CA ILE A 562 6.25 -18.42 19.37
C ILE A 562 7.14 -19.37 18.57
N ALA A 563 8.34 -18.93 18.21
CA ALA A 563 9.26 -19.75 17.43
C ALA A 563 9.77 -20.96 18.23
N LEU A 564 10.03 -20.79 19.53
CA LEU A 564 10.43 -21.88 20.42
C LEU A 564 9.30 -22.92 20.59
N ASP A 565 8.05 -22.47 20.72
CA ASP A 565 6.87 -23.36 20.79
C ASP A 565 6.66 -24.18 19.51
N LEU A 566 7.04 -23.62 18.36
CA LEU A 566 7.07 -24.31 17.06
C LEU A 566 8.29 -25.22 16.87
N GLY A 567 9.22 -25.22 17.85
CA GLY A 567 10.37 -26.10 17.92
C GLY A 567 11.66 -25.54 17.32
N ALA A 568 11.81 -24.21 17.25
CA ALA A 568 13.10 -23.60 16.94
C ALA A 568 14.14 -23.95 18.01
N GLU A 569 15.37 -24.21 17.58
CA GLU A 569 16.51 -24.53 18.45
C GLU A 569 17.28 -23.27 18.89
N GLY A 570 16.67 -22.09 18.71
CA GLY A 570 17.19 -20.77 19.05
C GLY A 570 16.88 -19.75 17.95
N VAL A 571 17.58 -18.63 17.95
CA VAL A 571 17.43 -17.56 16.95
C VAL A 571 18.69 -17.49 16.09
N GLY A 572 18.54 -17.82 14.81
CA GLY A 572 19.64 -17.83 13.84
C GLY A 572 19.81 -16.49 13.10
N LEU A 573 18.80 -15.62 13.18
CA LEU A 573 18.89 -14.25 12.72
C LEU A 573 17.87 -13.38 13.48
N MET A 574 18.36 -12.42 14.27
CA MET A 574 17.58 -11.27 14.71
C MET A 574 17.93 -10.06 13.85
N ARG A 575 16.93 -9.48 13.19
CA ARG A 575 17.08 -8.25 12.39
C ARG A 575 16.89 -7.01 13.25
N THR A 576 17.94 -6.20 13.39
CA THR A 576 17.91 -5.01 14.25
C THR A 576 17.31 -3.77 13.60
N GLU A 577 17.00 -3.79 12.30
CA GLU A 577 16.49 -2.60 11.60
C GLU A 577 15.17 -2.07 12.17
N PHE A 578 14.29 -2.95 12.64
CA PHE A 578 12.98 -2.56 13.17
C PHE A 578 13.10 -1.68 14.42
N LEU A 579 14.15 -1.88 15.23
CA LEU A 579 14.49 -1.00 16.36
C LEU A 579 14.68 0.47 15.93
N PHE A 580 15.12 0.68 14.69
CA PHE A 580 15.35 2.00 14.12
C PHE A 580 14.16 2.47 13.25
N LEU A 581 13.37 1.57 12.66
CA LEU A 581 12.22 1.94 11.84
C LEU A 581 11.02 2.39 12.69
N ASP A 582 10.79 1.74 13.82
CA ASP A 582 9.63 1.99 14.68
C ASP A 582 9.83 3.18 15.61
N SER A 583 11.09 3.57 15.83
CA SER A 583 11.44 4.68 16.69
C SER A 583 11.43 6.01 15.92
N PRO A 584 10.85 7.09 16.47
CA PRO A 584 10.93 8.42 15.87
C PRO A 584 12.35 9.03 15.94
N ARG A 585 13.25 8.41 16.71
CA ARG A 585 14.64 8.85 16.93
C ARG A 585 15.58 7.64 16.91
N VAL A 586 16.88 7.88 16.76
CA VAL A 586 17.88 6.82 16.87
C VAL A 586 17.80 6.20 18.28
N PRO A 587 17.58 4.88 18.42
CA PRO A 587 17.53 4.22 19.72
C PRO A 587 18.91 4.30 20.39
N ASP A 588 18.93 4.76 21.64
CA ASP A 588 20.17 4.87 22.40
C ASP A 588 20.68 3.50 22.92
N GLU A 589 21.86 3.50 23.55
CA GLU A 589 22.48 2.29 24.10
C GLU A 589 21.58 1.59 25.14
N ASN A 590 20.84 2.35 25.97
CA ASN A 590 20.03 1.76 27.04
C ASN A 590 18.77 1.11 26.47
N ALA A 591 18.09 1.78 25.54
CA ALA A 591 16.93 1.23 24.85
C ALA A 591 17.28 -0.07 24.11
N GLN A 592 18.41 -0.10 23.40
CA GLN A 592 18.89 -1.32 22.73
C GLN A 592 19.27 -2.42 23.74
N PHE A 593 19.93 -2.05 24.85
CA PHE A 593 20.33 -2.98 25.89
C PHE A 593 19.12 -3.68 26.53
N ASP A 594 18.07 -2.94 26.87
CA ASP A 594 16.85 -3.51 27.48
C ASP A 594 16.18 -4.53 26.56
N ILE A 595 16.17 -4.26 25.25
CA ILE A 595 15.61 -5.16 24.25
C ILE A 595 16.46 -6.44 24.13
N TYR A 596 17.79 -6.31 24.00
CA TYR A 596 18.67 -7.47 23.90
C TYR A 596 18.65 -8.32 25.17
N ARG A 597 18.57 -7.68 26.33
CA ARG A 597 18.40 -8.36 27.63
C ARG A 597 17.10 -9.16 27.68
N ALA A 598 15.98 -8.59 27.26
CA ALA A 598 14.71 -9.29 27.18
C ALA A 598 14.79 -10.50 26.23
N MET A 599 15.39 -10.33 25.05
CA MET A 599 15.57 -11.42 24.09
C MET A 599 16.43 -12.56 24.64
N ILE A 600 17.49 -12.25 25.39
CA ILE A 600 18.32 -13.27 26.06
C ILE A 600 17.48 -14.07 27.07
N ALA A 601 16.62 -13.39 27.84
CA ALA A 601 15.73 -14.04 28.80
C ALA A 601 14.72 -14.96 28.08
N ASP A 602 14.13 -14.51 26.97
CA ASP A 602 13.14 -15.28 26.20
C ASP A 602 13.76 -16.49 25.48
N VAL A 603 14.98 -16.37 24.95
CA VAL A 603 15.71 -17.47 24.29
C VAL A 603 16.19 -18.53 25.30
N GLY A 604 16.56 -18.09 26.51
CA GLY A 604 17.10 -18.94 27.55
C GLY A 604 18.53 -19.41 27.26
N ASP A 605 18.72 -20.73 27.20
CA ASP A 605 20.03 -21.40 27.02
C ASP A 605 20.44 -21.57 25.56
N LYS A 606 19.59 -21.18 24.62
CA LYS A 606 19.79 -21.38 23.18
C LYS A 606 20.58 -20.23 22.53
N PRO A 607 21.13 -20.43 21.32
CA PRO A 607 21.85 -19.38 20.62
C PRO A 607 20.93 -18.22 20.22
N LEU A 608 21.43 -16.99 20.36
CA LEU A 608 20.80 -15.77 19.86
C LEU A 608 21.78 -15.03 18.94
N ILE A 609 21.59 -15.18 17.63
CA ILE A 609 22.40 -14.51 16.62
C ILE A 609 21.79 -13.15 16.28
N ILE A 610 22.43 -12.06 16.69
CA ILE A 610 21.96 -10.70 16.40
C ILE A 610 22.77 -10.08 15.27
N ARG A 611 22.06 -9.65 14.22
CA ARG A 611 22.66 -8.94 13.10
C ARG A 611 22.76 -7.45 13.40
N ALA A 612 23.97 -6.91 13.27
CA ALA A 612 24.20 -5.48 13.32
C ALA A 612 23.37 -4.76 12.25
N LEU A 613 23.06 -3.48 12.48
CA LEU A 613 22.12 -2.70 11.69
C LEU A 613 22.42 -2.76 10.18
N ASP A 614 21.47 -3.30 9.39
CA ASP A 614 21.51 -3.29 7.93
C ASP A 614 20.45 -2.35 7.35
N ILE A 615 20.79 -1.07 7.34
CA ILE A 615 19.93 0.00 6.80
C ILE A 615 20.59 0.69 5.61
N GLY A 616 19.74 1.16 4.70
CA GLY A 616 20.14 1.56 3.34
C GLY A 616 19.53 0.63 2.28
N GLY A 617 19.74 0.93 1.00
CA GLY A 617 18.96 0.28 -0.05
C GLY A 617 17.55 0.85 -0.12
N ASP A 618 16.57 0.01 0.15
CA ASP A 618 15.16 0.34 0.09
C ASP A 618 14.55 0.85 1.40
N LYS A 619 15.26 0.66 2.52
CA LYS A 619 14.81 1.04 3.85
C LYS A 619 15.27 2.47 4.16
N GLN A 620 14.41 3.46 3.88
CA GLN A 620 14.72 4.86 4.20
C GLN A 620 14.18 5.24 5.58
N VAL A 621 15.09 5.64 6.47
CA VAL A 621 14.75 6.18 7.79
C VAL A 621 15.02 7.67 7.79
N THR A 622 13.95 8.45 7.86
CA THR A 622 13.97 9.91 7.74
C THR A 622 14.86 10.58 8.78
N HIS A 623 14.88 10.07 10.01
CA HIS A 623 15.67 10.66 11.10
C HIS A 623 17.17 10.28 11.07
N LEU A 624 17.59 9.35 10.19
CA LEU A 624 19.01 9.03 10.01
C LEU A 624 19.73 9.98 9.04
N HIS A 625 18.96 10.80 8.30
CA HIS A 625 19.47 11.77 7.33
C HIS A 625 20.49 11.19 6.34
N LEU A 626 20.22 9.98 5.83
CA LEU A 626 21.09 9.34 4.85
C LEU A 626 21.03 10.08 3.51
N SER A 627 22.18 10.23 2.86
CA SER A 627 22.27 10.82 1.52
C SER A 627 21.49 9.98 0.51
N LYS A 628 20.82 10.64 -0.44
CA LYS A 628 20.20 9.95 -1.57
C LYS A 628 21.28 9.42 -2.51
N GLU A 629 21.12 8.18 -2.94
CA GLU A 629 22.01 7.51 -3.89
C GLU A 629 21.22 7.07 -5.13
N ASN A 630 21.87 7.07 -6.30
CA ASN A 630 21.24 6.60 -7.54
C ASN A 630 20.93 5.10 -7.51
N ASN A 631 21.81 4.31 -6.87
CA ASN A 631 21.67 2.87 -6.71
C ASN A 631 21.81 2.49 -5.23
N PRO A 632 20.77 2.68 -4.40
CA PRO A 632 20.87 2.47 -2.96
C PRO A 632 21.32 1.05 -2.57
N PHE A 633 20.94 0.03 -3.33
CA PHE A 633 21.37 -1.35 -3.09
C PHE A 633 22.89 -1.55 -3.29
N LEU A 634 23.51 -0.79 -4.17
CA LEU A 634 24.97 -0.83 -4.41
C LEU A 634 25.73 0.21 -3.58
N GLY A 635 25.04 0.98 -2.74
CA GLY A 635 25.54 2.15 -2.05
C GLY A 635 26.04 1.92 -0.62
N VAL A 636 25.86 2.95 0.21
CA VAL A 636 26.31 2.99 1.62
C VAL A 636 25.24 2.35 2.52
N ARG A 637 25.34 1.03 2.71
CA ARG A 637 24.47 0.24 3.58
C ARG A 637 25.22 -0.80 4.41
N GLY A 638 24.56 -1.41 5.39
CA GLY A 638 25.12 -2.46 6.24
C GLY A 638 26.43 -2.04 6.91
N THR A 639 27.44 -2.91 6.91
CA THR A 639 28.75 -2.61 7.52
C THR A 639 29.42 -1.36 6.94
N ARG A 640 29.20 -1.04 5.65
CA ARG A 640 29.78 0.17 5.03
C ARG A 640 29.24 1.45 5.65
N LEU A 641 27.96 1.46 6.02
CA LEU A 641 27.34 2.55 6.77
C LEU A 641 27.89 2.58 8.20
N LEU A 642 27.92 1.44 8.88
CA LEU A 642 28.34 1.33 10.28
C LEU A 642 29.79 1.79 10.52
N LEU A 643 30.70 1.49 9.58
CA LEU A 643 32.09 1.96 9.64
C LEU A 643 32.22 3.49 9.48
N ARG A 644 31.25 4.14 8.82
CA ARG A 644 31.22 5.61 8.60
C ARG A 644 30.44 6.34 9.68
N ARG A 645 29.39 5.72 10.21
CA ARG A 645 28.48 6.27 11.23
C ARG A 645 28.71 5.54 12.56
N ARG A 646 29.82 5.86 13.22
CA ARG A 646 30.16 5.29 14.53
C ARG A 646 29.11 5.61 15.60
N ASP A 647 28.36 6.70 15.43
CA ASP A 647 27.21 7.05 16.25
C ASP A 647 26.08 6.02 16.22
N LEU A 648 25.99 5.19 15.17
CA LEU A 648 25.06 4.06 15.09
C LEU A 648 25.69 2.76 15.59
N LEU A 649 26.95 2.52 15.21
CA LEU A 649 27.65 1.26 15.50
C LEU A 649 28.02 1.12 16.99
N VAL A 650 28.58 2.16 17.59
CA VAL A 650 29.15 2.09 18.95
C VAL A 650 28.04 1.84 19.99
N PRO A 651 26.91 2.57 20.01
CA PRO A 651 25.83 2.29 20.96
C PRO A 651 25.28 0.86 20.82
N GLN A 652 25.12 0.37 19.58
CA GLN A 652 24.63 -0.98 19.33
C GLN A 652 25.59 -2.05 19.88
N LEU A 653 26.89 -1.96 19.58
CA LEU A 653 27.87 -2.92 20.11
C LEU A 653 27.99 -2.85 21.63
N ARG A 654 27.96 -1.65 22.21
CA ARG A 654 28.00 -1.46 23.66
C ARG A 654 26.79 -2.11 24.33
N ALA A 655 25.60 -1.91 23.77
CA ALA A 655 24.37 -2.55 24.25
C ALA A 655 24.46 -4.08 24.20
N LEU A 656 24.95 -4.65 23.09
CA LEU A 656 25.14 -6.09 22.92
C LEU A 656 26.14 -6.67 23.93
N TYR A 657 27.30 -6.04 24.11
CA TYR A 657 28.30 -6.50 25.08
C TYR A 657 27.85 -6.33 26.53
N ARG A 658 27.07 -5.29 26.84
CA ARG A 658 26.42 -5.14 28.15
C ARG A 658 25.43 -6.28 28.40
N ALA A 659 24.57 -6.58 27.41
CA ALA A 659 23.58 -7.65 27.52
C ALA A 659 24.26 -9.02 27.70
N ALA A 660 25.30 -9.31 26.91
CA ALA A 660 26.06 -10.55 27.03
C ALA A 660 26.82 -10.70 28.36
N LYS A 661 27.14 -9.60 29.05
CA LYS A 661 27.74 -9.65 30.39
C LYS A 661 26.76 -10.17 31.44
N GLU A 662 25.44 -10.04 31.20
CA GLU A 662 24.42 -10.59 32.10
C GLU A 662 24.17 -12.10 31.88
N GLY A 663 24.51 -12.63 30.70
CA GLY A 663 24.40 -14.06 30.39
C GLY A 663 23.92 -14.33 28.95
N GLY A 664 23.61 -15.60 28.67
CA GLY A 664 23.11 -16.06 27.36
C GLY A 664 24.19 -16.41 26.34
N ASP A 665 23.80 -17.15 25.29
CA ASP A 665 24.67 -17.50 24.15
C ASP A 665 24.47 -16.52 22.99
N LEU A 666 24.99 -15.29 23.15
CA LEU A 666 24.84 -14.21 22.18
C LEU A 666 25.94 -14.22 21.10
N TRP A 667 25.56 -14.21 19.83
CA TRP A 667 26.49 -14.18 18.70
C TRP A 667 26.27 -12.90 17.88
N LEU A 668 27.37 -12.33 17.35
CA LEU A 668 27.34 -11.13 16.52
C LEU A 668 27.41 -11.51 15.04
N LEU A 669 26.57 -10.89 14.22
CA LEU A 669 26.56 -11.08 12.77
C LEU A 669 26.62 -9.73 12.04
N PHE A 670 27.56 -9.57 11.10
CA PHE A 670 27.73 -8.32 10.36
C PHE A 670 27.26 -8.41 8.89
N PRO A 671 26.38 -7.50 8.44
CA PRO A 671 25.84 -7.50 7.07
C PRO A 671 26.79 -6.83 6.06
N MET A 672 26.65 -7.17 4.78
CA MET A 672 27.27 -6.52 3.62
C MET A 672 28.81 -6.49 3.65
N ILE A 673 29.42 -7.50 4.27
CA ILE A 673 30.88 -7.67 4.28
C ILE A 673 31.35 -8.11 2.89
N MET A 674 32.43 -7.51 2.41
CA MET A 674 33.04 -7.87 1.13
C MET A 674 34.54 -8.15 1.23
N SER A 675 35.20 -7.73 2.32
CA SER A 675 36.66 -7.83 2.44
C SER A 675 37.14 -8.16 3.85
N VAL A 676 38.35 -8.72 3.92
CA VAL A 676 39.10 -8.97 5.16
C VAL A 676 39.34 -7.66 5.93
N SER A 677 39.55 -6.54 5.23
CA SER A 677 39.82 -5.24 5.85
C SER A 677 38.64 -4.71 6.68
N GLU A 678 37.40 -4.97 6.23
CA GLU A 678 36.19 -4.61 6.96
C GLU A 678 36.05 -5.47 8.21
N ILE A 679 36.33 -6.78 8.11
CA ILE A 679 36.34 -7.70 9.26
C ILE A 679 37.31 -7.23 10.33
N PHE A 680 38.56 -6.89 9.96
CA PHE A 680 39.55 -6.38 10.91
C PHE A 680 39.09 -5.08 11.58
N SER A 681 38.53 -4.16 10.80
CA SER A 681 38.04 -2.88 11.33
C SER A 681 36.91 -3.09 12.34
N MET A 682 35.95 -3.97 12.03
CA MET A 682 34.83 -4.30 12.91
C MET A 682 35.28 -5.06 14.16
N LYS A 683 36.17 -6.06 14.02
CA LYS A 683 36.75 -6.79 15.16
C LYS A 683 37.51 -5.87 16.09
N LYS A 684 38.29 -4.93 15.55
CA LYS A 684 39.03 -3.96 16.36
C LYS A 684 38.09 -3.11 17.22
N ILE A 685 37.06 -2.53 16.61
CA ILE A 685 36.06 -1.71 17.33
C ILE A 685 35.32 -2.55 18.38
N ALA A 686 34.93 -3.79 18.03
CA ALA A 686 34.23 -4.69 18.94
C ALA A 686 35.11 -5.10 20.14
N GLU A 687 36.39 -5.42 19.93
CA GLU A 687 37.32 -5.77 21.01
C GLU A 687 37.67 -4.57 21.91
N GLU A 688 37.81 -3.36 21.36
CA GLU A 688 37.96 -2.13 22.14
C GLU A 688 36.77 -1.96 23.09
N ILE A 689 35.54 -2.02 22.57
CA ILE A 689 34.31 -1.91 23.36
C ILE A 689 34.17 -3.05 24.39
N ARG A 690 34.50 -4.29 24.00
CA ARG A 690 34.44 -5.46 24.89
C ARG A 690 35.35 -5.27 26.09
N ASN A 691 36.59 -4.81 25.86
CA ASN A 691 37.57 -4.56 26.91
C ASN A 691 37.12 -3.43 27.83
N ASP A 692 36.56 -2.35 27.29
CA ASP A 692 36.04 -1.22 28.07
C ASP A 692 34.90 -1.63 29.01
N ILE A 693 34.03 -2.56 28.58
CA ILE A 693 32.89 -3.06 29.38
C ILE A 693 33.30 -4.21 30.32
N GLY A 694 34.40 -4.91 30.02
CA GLY A 694 34.77 -6.16 30.67
C GLY A 694 33.77 -7.27 30.36
N ALA A 695 33.33 -7.39 29.11
CA ALA A 695 32.35 -8.36 28.63
C ALA A 695 33.01 -9.66 28.11
N PRO A 696 32.28 -10.79 28.07
CA PRO A 696 32.79 -12.03 27.48
C PRO A 696 33.04 -11.87 25.97
N LYS A 697 33.89 -12.76 25.43
CA LYS A 697 34.12 -12.83 23.99
C LYS A 697 32.92 -13.48 23.32
N LEU A 698 32.33 -12.79 22.35
CA LEU A 698 31.20 -13.30 21.55
C LEU A 698 31.71 -13.96 20.29
N LYS A 699 30.95 -14.92 19.76
CA LYS A 699 31.19 -15.44 18.41
C LYS A 699 30.93 -14.34 17.40
N PHE A 700 31.84 -14.21 16.45
CA PHE A 700 31.85 -13.17 15.44
C PHE A 700 31.62 -13.81 14.06
N GLY A 701 30.48 -13.52 13.46
CA GLY A 701 30.12 -13.99 12.13
C GLY A 701 29.88 -12.86 11.15
N ILE A 702 29.83 -13.23 9.87
CA ILE A 702 29.54 -12.30 8.77
C ILE A 702 28.44 -12.87 7.88
N MET A 703 27.65 -11.98 7.28
CA MET A 703 26.73 -12.40 6.23
C MET A 703 27.46 -12.57 4.91
N ILE A 704 27.27 -13.72 4.27
CA ILE A 704 27.69 -13.97 2.89
C ILE A 704 26.49 -13.67 1.98
N GLU A 705 26.38 -12.41 1.60
CA GLU A 705 25.26 -11.91 0.79
C GLU A 705 25.71 -11.10 -0.43
N VAL A 706 27.03 -10.96 -0.63
CA VAL A 706 27.64 -10.31 -1.80
C VAL A 706 28.50 -11.34 -2.52
N PRO A 707 28.46 -11.43 -3.87
CA PRO A 707 29.23 -12.43 -4.62
C PRO A 707 30.74 -12.41 -4.32
N ALA A 708 31.30 -11.21 -4.10
CA ALA A 708 32.70 -11.05 -3.69
C ALA A 708 33.03 -11.84 -2.40
N ALA A 709 32.13 -11.83 -1.41
CA ALA A 709 32.32 -12.57 -0.17
C ALA A 709 32.18 -14.08 -0.37
N ALA A 710 31.25 -14.54 -1.22
CA ALA A 710 31.11 -15.96 -1.56
C ALA A 710 32.35 -16.50 -2.28
N ILE A 711 32.91 -15.73 -3.22
CA ILE A 711 34.15 -16.08 -3.93
C ILE A 711 35.34 -16.13 -2.97
N MET A 712 35.42 -15.19 -2.03
CA MET A 712 36.49 -15.10 -1.03
C MET A 712 36.24 -15.92 0.25
N ALA A 713 35.22 -16.79 0.26
CA ALA A 713 34.79 -17.48 1.48
C ALA A 713 35.91 -18.27 2.16
N ASP A 714 36.85 -18.82 1.39
CA ASP A 714 37.99 -19.57 1.90
C ASP A 714 39.05 -18.71 2.60
N VAL A 715 39.20 -17.45 2.18
CA VAL A 715 40.06 -16.47 2.83
C VAL A 715 39.35 -15.86 4.04
N LEU A 716 38.07 -15.52 3.91
CA LEU A 716 37.30 -14.87 4.97
C LEU A 716 37.08 -15.80 6.17
N SER A 717 36.96 -17.11 5.95
CA SER A 717 36.67 -18.10 6.99
C SER A 717 37.79 -18.25 8.01
N ALA A 718 39.03 -17.90 7.66
CA ALA A 718 40.14 -17.86 8.61
C ALA A 718 40.00 -16.76 9.68
N TYR A 719 39.12 -15.78 9.46
CA TYR A 719 39.01 -14.58 10.31
C TYR A 719 37.68 -14.47 11.05
N VAL A 720 36.76 -15.43 10.94
CA VAL A 720 35.44 -15.38 11.59
C VAL A 720 35.07 -16.74 12.16
N ASP A 721 34.12 -16.78 13.08
CA ASP A 721 33.67 -18.02 13.72
C ASP A 721 32.57 -18.73 12.90
N PHE A 722 31.77 -17.97 12.14
CA PHE A 722 30.69 -18.52 11.30
C PHE A 722 30.29 -17.58 10.15
N PHE A 723 29.61 -18.16 9.17
CA PHE A 723 28.93 -17.48 8.07
C PHE A 723 27.42 -17.63 8.18
N SER A 724 26.70 -16.61 7.73
CA SER A 724 25.27 -16.69 7.45
C SER A 724 24.95 -16.23 6.04
N ILE A 725 24.41 -17.12 5.21
CA ILE A 725 24.13 -16.80 3.81
C ILE A 725 22.79 -16.07 3.72
N GLY A 726 22.85 -14.80 3.33
CA GLY A 726 21.68 -13.96 3.05
C GLY A 726 21.23 -14.15 1.60
N THR A 727 20.47 -15.19 1.31
CA THR A 727 20.14 -15.56 -0.09
C THR A 727 19.39 -14.47 -0.86
N ASN A 728 18.56 -13.68 -0.19
CA ASN A 728 17.79 -12.62 -0.85
C ASN A 728 18.69 -11.55 -1.51
N ASP A 729 19.77 -11.15 -0.82
CA ASP A 729 20.73 -10.16 -1.33
C ASP A 729 21.78 -10.85 -2.23
N LEU A 730 22.18 -12.09 -1.91
CA LEU A 730 23.08 -12.88 -2.74
C LEU A 730 22.51 -13.12 -4.15
N THR A 731 21.24 -13.53 -4.25
CA THR A 731 20.53 -13.71 -5.52
C THR A 731 20.49 -12.41 -6.29
N GLN A 732 20.07 -11.31 -5.65
CA GLN A 732 19.99 -10.00 -6.28
C GLN A 732 21.33 -9.55 -6.89
N TYR A 733 22.44 -9.67 -6.17
CA TYR A 733 23.74 -9.24 -6.70
C TYR A 733 24.39 -10.26 -7.64
N THR A 734 24.11 -11.56 -7.48
CA THR A 734 24.63 -12.59 -8.40
C THR A 734 23.95 -12.50 -9.76
N MET A 735 22.63 -12.30 -9.76
CA MET A 735 21.82 -12.17 -10.98
C MET A 735 21.80 -10.73 -11.52
N ALA A 736 22.31 -9.76 -10.76
CA ALA A 736 22.22 -8.33 -11.06
C ALA A 736 20.77 -7.84 -11.26
N VAL A 737 19.84 -8.40 -10.49
CA VAL A 737 18.41 -8.10 -10.56
C VAL A 737 17.94 -7.47 -9.26
N ASP A 738 17.40 -6.25 -9.34
CA ASP A 738 16.69 -5.64 -8.21
C ASP A 738 15.37 -6.36 -7.97
N ARG A 739 15.20 -6.97 -6.79
CA ARG A 739 13.97 -7.68 -6.39
C ARG A 739 12.74 -6.77 -6.31
N LYS A 740 12.91 -5.45 -6.29
CA LYS A 740 11.82 -4.47 -6.39
C LYS A 740 11.51 -4.08 -7.82
N ASN A 741 12.36 -4.43 -8.79
CA ASN A 741 12.09 -4.21 -10.18
C ASN A 741 11.06 -5.24 -10.66
N PRO A 742 9.82 -4.81 -10.92
CA PRO A 742 8.74 -5.75 -11.13
C PRO A 742 8.83 -6.44 -12.51
N TYR A 743 9.72 -5.98 -13.41
CA TYR A 743 9.98 -6.60 -14.72
C TYR A 743 11.00 -7.74 -14.65
N LEU A 744 11.90 -7.69 -13.67
CA LEU A 744 13.01 -8.62 -13.55
C LEU A 744 12.83 -9.59 -12.38
N VAL A 745 11.92 -9.31 -11.45
CA VAL A 745 11.73 -10.11 -10.23
C VAL A 745 11.52 -11.61 -10.50
N SER A 746 10.92 -11.98 -11.64
CA SER A 746 10.70 -13.37 -12.00
C SER A 746 11.97 -14.09 -12.48
N GLU A 747 12.96 -13.33 -12.95
CA GLU A 747 14.30 -13.83 -13.32
C GLU A 747 15.19 -14.07 -12.07
N ALA A 748 14.82 -13.51 -10.91
CA ALA A 748 15.57 -13.62 -9.66
C ALA A 748 15.08 -14.81 -8.79
N ASP A 749 15.22 -16.04 -9.30
CA ASP A 749 14.93 -17.24 -8.52
C ASP A 749 16.11 -17.59 -7.58
N ASN A 750 15.81 -17.81 -6.29
CA ASN A 750 16.82 -18.23 -5.31
C ASN A 750 17.39 -19.64 -5.59
N LEU A 751 16.69 -20.45 -6.40
CA LEU A 751 17.15 -21.77 -6.86
C LEU A 751 17.91 -21.72 -8.17
N ASP A 752 18.28 -20.54 -8.66
CA ASP A 752 19.14 -20.43 -9.83
C ASP A 752 20.48 -21.17 -9.61
N PRO A 753 20.96 -21.98 -10.58
CA PRO A 753 22.22 -22.71 -10.46
C PRO A 753 23.43 -21.82 -10.14
N ALA A 754 23.46 -20.56 -10.59
CA ALA A 754 24.54 -19.63 -10.24
C ALA A 754 24.55 -19.33 -8.73
N VAL A 755 23.38 -19.11 -8.13
CA VAL A 755 23.22 -18.89 -6.69
C VAL A 755 23.58 -20.15 -5.91
N LEU A 756 23.09 -21.32 -6.33
CA LEU A 756 23.42 -22.61 -5.70
C LEU A 756 24.93 -22.90 -5.74
N ARG A 757 25.60 -22.57 -6.84
CA ARG A 757 27.06 -22.71 -6.97
C ARG A 757 27.80 -21.73 -6.05
N MET A 758 27.34 -20.49 -5.89
CA MET A 758 27.89 -19.54 -4.92
C MET A 758 27.75 -20.06 -3.48
N ILE A 759 26.60 -20.65 -3.14
CA ILE A 759 26.37 -21.29 -1.84
C ILE A 759 27.33 -22.47 -1.65
N SER A 760 27.42 -23.37 -2.63
CA SER A 760 28.35 -24.52 -2.59
C SER A 760 29.81 -24.08 -2.44
N GLN A 761 30.24 -23.04 -3.16
CA GLN A 761 31.57 -22.47 -3.04
C GLN A 761 31.81 -21.89 -1.64
N THR A 762 30.81 -21.20 -1.08
CA THR A 762 30.87 -20.64 0.27
C THR A 762 31.07 -21.75 1.32
N ILE A 763 30.29 -22.83 1.23
CA ILE A 763 30.39 -23.99 2.13
C ILE A 763 31.76 -24.65 2.02
N LYS A 764 32.26 -24.89 0.80
CA LYS A 764 33.60 -25.45 0.56
C LYS A 764 34.72 -24.56 1.09
N GLY A 765 34.57 -23.24 0.96
CA GLY A 765 35.53 -22.27 1.49
C GLY A 765 35.53 -22.22 3.02
N ALA A 766 34.35 -22.27 3.64
CA ALA A 766 34.20 -22.30 5.08
C ALA A 766 34.81 -23.57 5.72
N ALA A 767 34.64 -24.72 5.07
CA ALA A 767 35.16 -26.00 5.54
C ALA A 767 36.69 -26.04 5.69
N LYS A 768 37.45 -25.20 4.96
CA LYS A 768 38.93 -25.14 5.09
C LYS A 768 39.41 -24.71 6.48
N HIS A 769 38.58 -23.97 7.21
CA HIS A 769 38.92 -23.39 8.51
C HIS A 769 37.88 -23.76 9.59
N GLU A 770 37.13 -24.85 9.38
CA GLU A 770 36.06 -25.31 10.29
C GLU A 770 35.04 -24.20 10.63
N CYS A 771 34.85 -23.25 9.71
CA CYS A 771 33.91 -22.16 9.86
C CYS A 771 32.49 -22.70 9.63
N TRP A 772 31.61 -22.45 10.60
CA TRP A 772 30.22 -22.89 10.57
C TRP A 772 29.40 -22.12 9.53
N VAL A 773 28.52 -22.76 8.77
CA VAL A 773 27.69 -22.09 7.74
C VAL A 773 26.20 -22.27 8.03
N SER A 774 25.50 -21.14 8.11
CA SER A 774 24.05 -21.05 8.22
C SER A 774 23.42 -20.39 6.99
N VAL A 775 22.12 -20.56 6.78
CA VAL A 775 21.35 -19.84 5.74
C VAL A 775 20.11 -19.19 6.38
N CYS A 776 19.92 -17.88 6.19
CA CYS A 776 18.85 -17.10 6.83
C CYS A 776 17.95 -16.33 5.86
N GLY A 777 18.16 -16.50 4.55
CA GLY A 777 17.32 -15.90 3.50
C GLY A 777 16.04 -16.70 3.23
N GLY A 778 15.13 -16.16 2.42
CA GLY A 778 13.80 -16.75 2.18
C GLY A 778 13.84 -18.18 1.60
N MET A 779 14.95 -18.52 0.94
CA MET A 779 15.23 -19.87 0.46
C MET A 779 15.23 -20.92 1.58
N ALA A 780 15.63 -20.57 2.81
CA ALA A 780 15.66 -21.50 3.93
C ALA A 780 14.26 -21.98 4.35
N GLY A 781 13.22 -21.16 4.13
CA GLY A 781 11.82 -21.46 4.47
C GLY A 781 11.10 -22.33 3.43
N ASP A 782 11.71 -22.61 2.27
CA ASP A 782 11.15 -23.53 1.28
C ASP A 782 11.61 -24.97 1.57
N PRO A 783 10.72 -25.92 1.90
CA PRO A 783 11.12 -27.29 2.22
C PRO A 783 11.96 -27.97 1.14
N PHE A 784 11.67 -27.72 -0.14
CA PHE A 784 12.45 -28.28 -1.25
C PHE A 784 13.87 -27.70 -1.30
N ALA A 785 13.99 -26.37 -1.17
CA ALA A 785 15.28 -25.72 -1.12
C ALA A 785 16.06 -26.10 0.15
N ALA A 786 15.40 -26.29 1.29
CA ALA A 786 16.01 -26.75 2.53
C ALA A 786 16.67 -28.12 2.39
N MET A 787 16.07 -29.05 1.63
CA MET A 787 16.70 -30.33 1.29
C MET A 787 17.98 -30.13 0.46
N ILE A 788 17.94 -29.29 -0.58
CA ILE A 788 19.12 -28.98 -1.40
C ILE A 788 20.22 -28.37 -0.53
N LEU A 789 19.89 -27.36 0.30
CA LEU A 789 20.86 -26.71 1.18
C LEU A 789 21.49 -27.70 2.15
N THR A 790 20.66 -28.55 2.77
CA THR A 790 21.12 -29.62 3.67
C THR A 790 22.08 -30.55 2.93
N GLY A 791 21.73 -31.02 1.74
CA GLY A 791 22.59 -31.87 0.91
C GLY A 791 23.90 -31.20 0.46
N LEU A 792 23.93 -29.86 0.34
CA LEU A 792 25.16 -29.10 0.11
C LEU A 792 26.08 -29.06 1.33
N GLY A 793 25.59 -29.44 2.52
CA GLY A 793 26.38 -29.53 3.75
C GLY A 793 26.34 -28.29 4.63
N ILE A 794 25.25 -27.52 4.61
CA ILE A 794 25.05 -26.47 5.61
C ILE A 794 24.93 -27.07 7.02
N ASN A 795 25.20 -26.25 8.03
CA ASN A 795 25.09 -26.70 9.41
C ASN A 795 23.78 -26.26 10.08
N GLU A 796 23.15 -25.19 9.58
CA GLU A 796 22.00 -24.55 10.22
C GLU A 796 21.10 -23.80 9.23
N LEU A 797 19.78 -23.90 9.40
CA LEU A 797 18.79 -23.09 8.70
C LEU A 797 18.11 -22.15 9.67
N SER A 798 18.00 -20.87 9.32
CA SER A 798 17.21 -19.88 10.05
C SER A 798 16.01 -19.47 9.21
N VAL A 799 14.81 -19.81 9.69
CA VAL A 799 13.55 -19.66 8.95
C VAL A 799 12.54 -18.83 9.75
N ILE A 800 11.59 -18.21 9.06
CA ILE A 800 10.51 -17.49 9.75
C ILE A 800 9.62 -18.48 10.53
N PRO A 801 9.01 -18.08 11.65
CA PRO A 801 8.31 -19.00 12.55
C PRO A 801 7.26 -19.89 11.86
N CYS A 802 6.49 -19.34 10.91
CA CYS A 802 5.45 -20.09 10.20
C CYS A 802 5.97 -21.25 9.33
N ASP A 803 7.24 -21.19 8.90
CA ASP A 803 7.83 -22.19 8.01
C ASP A 803 8.53 -23.32 8.76
N ILE A 804 8.84 -23.14 10.06
CA ILE A 804 9.58 -24.09 10.90
C ILE A 804 9.00 -25.50 10.79
N SER A 805 7.68 -25.65 10.98
CA SER A 805 7.06 -26.98 11.03
C SER A 805 7.20 -27.73 9.71
N SER A 806 6.97 -27.05 8.59
CA SER A 806 7.04 -27.64 7.25
C SER A 806 8.47 -28.06 6.89
N VAL A 807 9.46 -27.21 7.19
CA VAL A 807 10.88 -27.50 6.95
C VAL A 807 11.36 -28.65 7.83
N LYS A 808 11.06 -28.63 9.14
CA LYS A 808 11.44 -29.72 10.07
C LYS A 808 10.86 -31.06 9.66
N ALA A 809 9.58 -31.09 9.27
CA ALA A 809 8.94 -32.33 8.86
C ALA A 809 9.50 -32.86 7.53
N CYS A 810 9.78 -31.97 6.58
CA CYS A 810 10.40 -32.34 5.31
C CYS A 810 11.77 -32.97 5.52
N LEU A 811 12.66 -32.34 6.30
CA LEU A 811 14.00 -32.86 6.54
C LEU A 811 14.00 -34.19 7.30
N GLN A 812 13.07 -34.37 8.25
CA GLN A 812 12.93 -35.64 8.99
C GLN A 812 12.37 -36.79 8.14
N SER A 813 11.74 -36.49 6.99
CA SER A 813 11.14 -37.52 6.13
C SER A 813 12.11 -38.09 5.09
N HIS A 814 13.34 -37.57 5.00
CA HIS A 814 14.29 -37.96 3.95
C HIS A 814 15.67 -38.27 4.55
N SER A 815 16.47 -39.04 3.79
CA SER A 815 17.85 -39.34 4.18
C SER A 815 18.79 -38.21 3.74
N PHE A 816 19.88 -38.01 4.49
CA PHE A 816 20.91 -37.05 4.12
C PHE A 816 21.60 -37.44 2.82
N GLU A 817 21.83 -38.74 2.57
CA GLU A 817 22.43 -39.21 1.32
C GLU A 817 21.57 -38.88 0.09
N ASP A 818 20.24 -39.04 0.17
CA ASP A 818 19.34 -38.66 -0.93
C ASP A 818 19.36 -37.14 -1.18
N MET A 819 19.40 -36.34 -0.11
CA MET A 819 19.52 -34.88 -0.22
C MET A 819 20.85 -34.46 -0.87
N LYS A 820 21.94 -35.17 -0.58
CA LYS A 820 23.25 -34.93 -1.18
C LYS A 820 23.23 -35.22 -2.68
N ILE A 821 22.65 -36.35 -3.10
CA ILE A 821 22.46 -36.68 -4.52
C ILE A 821 21.59 -35.60 -5.21
N LEU A 822 20.51 -35.17 -4.56
CA LEU A 822 19.65 -34.09 -5.04
C LEU A 822 20.44 -32.78 -5.23
N ALA A 823 21.26 -32.41 -4.25
CA ALA A 823 22.08 -31.21 -4.31
C ALA A 823 23.12 -31.27 -5.44
N GLU A 824 23.76 -32.42 -5.65
CA GLU A 824 24.70 -32.63 -6.76
C GLU A 824 24.01 -32.49 -8.12
N LYS A 825 22.80 -33.05 -8.29
CA LYS A 825 21.98 -32.86 -9.50
C LYS A 825 21.59 -31.39 -9.69
N ALA A 826 21.16 -30.72 -8.63
CA ALA A 826 20.76 -29.31 -8.69
C ALA A 826 21.91 -28.39 -9.14
N LEU A 827 23.15 -28.67 -8.73
CA LEU A 827 24.33 -27.92 -9.17
C LEU A 827 24.67 -28.13 -10.66
N GLN A 828 24.25 -29.26 -11.24
CA GLN A 828 24.46 -29.60 -12.66
C GLN A 828 23.37 -29.06 -13.58
N CYS A 829 22.23 -28.60 -13.04
CA CYS A 829 21.18 -27.98 -13.83
C CYS A 829 21.65 -26.67 -14.49
N GLU A 830 21.03 -26.35 -15.63
CA GLU A 830 21.31 -25.13 -16.39
C GLU A 830 20.35 -23.98 -16.05
N THR A 831 19.20 -24.26 -15.45
CA THR A 831 18.16 -23.26 -15.14
C THR A 831 17.49 -23.53 -13.81
N ALA A 832 16.96 -22.48 -13.16
CA ALA A 832 16.16 -22.62 -11.93
C ALA A 832 14.94 -23.54 -12.14
N ARG A 833 14.31 -23.49 -13.32
CA ARG A 833 13.20 -24.39 -13.69
C ARG A 833 13.63 -25.86 -13.67
N ALA A 834 14.81 -26.18 -14.22
CA ALA A 834 15.32 -27.54 -14.18
C ALA A 834 15.61 -28.00 -12.74
N VAL A 835 16.12 -27.12 -11.88
CA VAL A 835 16.30 -27.41 -10.45
C VAL A 835 14.96 -27.71 -9.79
N ARG A 836 13.94 -26.87 -9.98
CA ARG A 836 12.60 -27.07 -9.40
C ARG A 836 11.95 -28.37 -9.88
N ALA A 837 12.17 -28.77 -11.13
CA ALA A 837 11.65 -30.02 -11.66
C ALA A 837 12.18 -31.27 -10.93
N LEU A 838 13.34 -31.18 -10.26
CA LEU A 838 13.89 -32.28 -9.46
C LEU A 838 13.02 -32.63 -8.24
N SER A 839 12.04 -31.79 -7.86
CA SER A 839 11.11 -32.11 -6.77
C SER A 839 10.31 -33.40 -7.05
N GLY A 840 10.09 -33.75 -8.32
CA GLY A 840 9.41 -34.98 -8.72
C GLY A 840 10.26 -36.25 -8.62
N ASP A 841 11.58 -36.12 -8.46
CA ASP A 841 12.51 -37.26 -8.32
C ASP A 841 12.62 -37.76 -6.86
N ILE A 842 12.04 -37.02 -5.91
CA ILE A 842 12.08 -37.30 -4.48
C ILE A 842 10.90 -38.25 -4.15
N LYS A 843 11.21 -39.43 -3.63
CA LYS A 843 10.21 -40.46 -3.25
C LYS A 843 9.88 -40.42 -1.77
#